data_AF-U4QLE8-F1
#
_entry.id   AF-U4QLE8-F1
#
_cell.length_a   1.000
_cell.length_b   1.000
_cell.length_c   1.000
_cell.angle_alpha   90.00
_cell.angle_beta   90.00
_cell.angle_gamma   90.00
#
_symmetry.space_group_name_H-M   'P 1'
#
loop_
_entity.id
_entity.type
_entity.pdbx_description
1 polymer ?
#
loop_
_entity_poly.entity_id
_entity_poly.type
_entity_poly.pdbx_seq_one_letter_code
_entity_poly.pdbx_strand_id
1 'polypeptide(L)'
;MRLKQIKIVNFGQFSNKTFDLPSDQINVFFGANEAGKSTTVAFIKQVMFGFHLRSNASPFFEDYTPLAHVSPMGGSLVFENDDSEYELERLYAKGDKTKRGILTVKKDGQVVPENLFFDQIQNIDGSFYADSFIFNQEMLGQVTSLSQEDLLERIYYLGAANSGQLLKLRDDFAKEAGKLFKKTGKKPEVNRLLKQIETDRDQLAQTKAEFSDYEKLAQDLKDYKDRLRKAQKALANIQNKQASLHELQKELSNYTTLLDLQKQIKDIKFDSENYQKAQDLMAQGRNLQKIMQSLQEQLSSLTDNEINDAAESKKVVQQKPQLLQWQAEYRNCLQKANQLNQEKEQLLALSPEINQLLDLQTDDIKQLKEDFLALPSKPNEEVNENSSSDKIWYIVGAVLAVIGLILLGTAGVVGIIALIAGIGLAGFGYVKSEQANKQQAAILAKQKAVKDQRQAFYSKYNLDPDMLDLNSLLTNLNQYKLKESAEKTNSEQLNEINQKVAQLAANVQNIIRKPVDDGFDQILNGLDEIEEQINKQQELVQKKSNLSNALSQDKQDLKELNLKLKAVLAQANVEDMAAYDAAYQEFLAQAKIKAQYDALEKNLHDDLDELKQEAKEPGKVLTQLQNLAAQATDTTKEIDALQAQVAKLQVQLENLADSTAVFEAKQELANTETNFVNSSQEYLANLVVSRWISRSLDLASNERFPKMLSAAKEYFALLTGGRYVDIILDKKLTVTRKDGKKREVKYLSRGTAEQLYFALKLAFIEQIKDKINLPILIDDSFVNFDDRRIGYIKKLLEKVSENNQVLIFTAQEKLVDQLEISPLTFTKGTQDA
;
A
#
# COMPACT_ATOMS: atom_id res chain seq x y z
N MET A 1 -12.59 -32.44 -68.12
CA MET A 1 -11.43 -32.29 -69.02
C MET A 1 -10.74 -33.64 -69.21
N ARG A 2 -10.50 -34.04 -70.45
CA ARG A 2 -9.98 -35.35 -70.86
C ARG A 2 -8.73 -35.17 -71.70
N LEU A 3 -7.70 -36.00 -71.53
CA LEU A 3 -6.49 -35.95 -72.34
C LEU A 3 -6.67 -36.82 -73.59
N LYS A 4 -6.56 -36.22 -74.78
CA LYS A 4 -6.72 -36.89 -76.09
C LYS A 4 -5.40 -37.28 -76.73
N GLN A 5 -4.39 -36.43 -76.60
CA GLN A 5 -3.11 -36.65 -77.25
C GLN A 5 -1.95 -36.18 -76.36
N ILE A 6 -0.87 -36.95 -76.39
CA ILE A 6 0.42 -36.61 -75.79
C ILE A 6 1.43 -36.57 -76.92
N LYS A 7 1.98 -35.39 -77.22
CA LYS A 7 3.01 -35.21 -78.24
C LYS A 7 4.32 -34.80 -77.60
N ILE A 8 5.31 -35.67 -77.65
CA ILE A 8 6.64 -35.45 -77.09
C ILE A 8 7.60 -35.08 -78.22
N VAL A 9 8.13 -33.86 -78.18
CA VAL A 9 9.18 -33.41 -79.12
C VAL A 9 10.53 -33.99 -78.67
N ASN A 10 11.01 -33.63 -77.48
CA ASN A 10 12.17 -34.24 -76.84
C ASN A 10 12.00 -34.21 -75.31
N PHE A 11 11.98 -35.35 -74.64
CA PHE A 11 11.87 -35.43 -73.17
C PHE A 11 12.35 -36.77 -72.63
N GLY A 12 13.30 -36.78 -71.69
CA GLY A 12 13.94 -38.00 -71.18
C GLY A 12 14.50 -38.86 -72.31
N GLN A 13 13.94 -40.07 -72.47
CA GLN A 13 14.32 -41.04 -73.52
C GLN A 13 13.50 -40.94 -74.81
N PHE A 14 12.50 -40.07 -74.88
CA PHE A 14 11.63 -39.94 -76.06
C PHE A 14 12.08 -38.78 -76.95
N SER A 15 12.13 -39.04 -78.26
CA SER A 15 12.21 -38.04 -79.31
C SER A 15 11.11 -38.30 -80.35
N ASN A 16 10.42 -37.23 -80.77
CA ASN A 16 9.35 -37.24 -81.77
C ASN A 16 8.31 -38.37 -81.60
N LYS A 17 7.77 -38.52 -80.38
CA LYS A 17 6.80 -39.58 -80.04
C LYS A 17 5.42 -38.99 -79.81
N THR A 18 4.40 -39.56 -80.43
CA THR A 18 3.00 -39.18 -80.22
C THR A 18 2.20 -40.37 -79.70
N PHE A 19 1.35 -40.13 -78.71
CA PHE A 19 0.37 -41.09 -78.20
C PHE A 19 -1.02 -40.49 -78.36
N ASP A 20 -1.84 -41.13 -79.20
CA ASP A 20 -3.27 -40.85 -79.31
C ASP A 20 -4.02 -41.76 -78.32
N LEU A 21 -4.86 -41.18 -77.47
CA LEU A 21 -5.61 -41.91 -76.44
C LEU A 21 -6.96 -42.35 -77.02
N PRO A 22 -7.16 -43.67 -77.27
CA PRO A 22 -8.35 -44.16 -77.98
C PRO A 22 -9.63 -44.17 -77.14
N SER A 23 -9.53 -44.15 -75.80
CA SER A 23 -10.67 -44.19 -74.89
C SER A 23 -10.82 -42.88 -74.12
N ASP A 24 -12.07 -42.47 -73.90
CA ASP A 24 -12.41 -41.35 -73.01
C ASP A 24 -12.54 -41.76 -71.54
N GLN A 25 -12.47 -43.06 -71.24
CA GLN A 25 -12.63 -43.64 -69.90
C GLN A 25 -11.30 -44.19 -69.36
N ILE A 26 -10.78 -45.29 -69.92
CA ILE A 26 -9.56 -45.96 -69.42
C ILE A 26 -8.58 -46.20 -70.56
N ASN A 27 -7.37 -45.69 -70.41
CA ASN A 27 -6.26 -45.97 -71.32
C ASN A 27 -5.14 -46.69 -70.58
N VAL A 28 -4.63 -47.77 -71.17
CA VAL A 28 -3.58 -48.59 -70.56
C VAL A 28 -2.30 -48.42 -71.36
N PHE A 29 -1.22 -48.06 -70.69
CA PHE A 29 0.13 -47.87 -71.19
C PHE A 29 0.99 -49.03 -70.69
N PHE A 30 1.36 -49.95 -71.58
CA PHE A 30 2.03 -51.22 -71.23
C PHE A 30 3.47 -51.27 -71.73
N GLY A 31 4.41 -51.69 -70.89
CA GLY A 31 5.79 -51.93 -71.32
C GLY A 31 6.72 -52.37 -70.19
N ALA A 32 7.88 -52.93 -70.55
CA ALA A 32 8.90 -53.34 -69.59
C ALA A 32 9.35 -52.17 -68.67
N ASN A 33 10.02 -52.49 -67.57
CA ASN A 33 10.70 -51.45 -66.77
C ASN A 33 11.68 -50.70 -67.68
N GLU A 34 11.84 -49.39 -67.44
CA GLU A 34 12.65 -48.47 -68.25
C GLU A 34 12.13 -48.22 -69.68
N ALA A 35 10.94 -48.72 -70.05
CA ALA A 35 10.34 -48.44 -71.36
C ALA A 35 9.78 -47.01 -71.52
N GLY A 36 9.85 -46.18 -70.48
CA GLY A 36 9.45 -44.76 -70.50
C GLY A 36 8.05 -44.46 -69.96
N LYS A 37 7.46 -45.39 -69.20
CA LYS A 37 6.17 -45.23 -68.51
C LYS A 37 6.16 -44.02 -67.58
N SER A 38 7.00 -44.03 -66.55
CA SER A 38 7.14 -42.92 -65.59
C SER A 38 7.64 -41.63 -66.26
N THR A 39 8.45 -41.73 -67.31
CA THR A 39 8.85 -40.59 -68.15
C THR A 39 7.64 -39.91 -68.81
N THR A 40 6.63 -40.68 -69.23
CA THR A 40 5.39 -40.13 -69.81
C THR A 40 4.52 -39.46 -68.74
N VAL A 41 4.41 -40.05 -67.55
CA VAL A 41 3.71 -39.44 -66.39
C VAL A 41 4.39 -38.11 -66.00
N ALA A 42 5.72 -38.11 -65.93
CA ALA A 42 6.50 -36.91 -65.66
C ALA A 42 6.35 -35.85 -66.76
N PHE A 43 6.26 -36.26 -68.03
CA PHE A 43 6.02 -35.35 -69.16
C PHE A 43 4.67 -34.63 -69.01
N ILE A 44 3.58 -35.37 -68.74
CA ILE A 44 2.24 -34.78 -68.55
C ILE A 44 2.29 -33.73 -67.43
N LYS A 45 2.88 -34.08 -66.29
CA LYS A 45 3.05 -33.19 -65.13
C LYS A 45 3.87 -31.93 -65.48
N GLN A 46 5.00 -32.09 -66.17
CA GLN A 46 5.93 -31.00 -66.43
C GLN A 46 5.48 -30.07 -67.56
N VAL A 47 4.71 -30.55 -68.55
CA VAL A 47 4.10 -29.66 -69.56
C VAL A 47 3.06 -28.76 -68.92
N MET A 48 2.24 -29.28 -67.99
CA MET A 48 1.26 -28.45 -67.29
C MET A 48 1.92 -27.42 -66.35
N PHE A 49 2.81 -27.85 -65.45
CA PHE A 49 3.26 -27.01 -64.32
C PHE A 49 4.70 -26.47 -64.44
N GLY A 50 5.44 -26.84 -65.48
CA GLY A 50 6.82 -26.40 -65.74
C GLY A 50 7.87 -27.51 -65.61
N PHE A 51 9.01 -27.33 -66.28
CA PHE A 51 10.11 -28.31 -66.27
C PHE A 51 11.00 -28.24 -65.02
N HIS A 52 11.58 -29.38 -64.64
CA HIS A 52 12.75 -29.41 -63.77
C HIS A 52 13.98 -28.93 -64.52
N LEU A 53 14.63 -27.87 -64.06
CA LEU A 53 15.92 -27.43 -64.61
C LEU A 53 16.90 -27.28 -63.44
N ARG A 54 18.19 -27.59 -63.64
CA ARG A 54 19.25 -27.64 -62.59
C ARG A 54 19.33 -26.45 -61.60
N SER A 55 18.64 -25.33 -61.86
CA SER A 55 18.55 -24.17 -60.95
C SER A 55 17.24 -24.06 -60.15
N ASN A 56 16.31 -25.00 -60.32
CA ASN A 56 15.01 -25.14 -59.64
C ASN A 56 14.87 -26.58 -59.11
N ALA A 57 15.73 -26.95 -58.16
CA ALA A 57 15.65 -28.24 -57.48
C ALA A 57 14.45 -28.26 -56.53
N SER A 58 13.26 -28.61 -57.04
CA SER A 58 12.14 -29.01 -56.18
C SER A 58 12.22 -30.53 -55.95
N PRO A 59 11.98 -31.04 -54.73
CA PRO A 59 11.81 -32.47 -54.44
C PRO A 59 10.76 -33.16 -55.32
N PHE A 60 9.91 -32.35 -55.96
CA PHE A 60 8.73 -32.72 -56.72
C PHE A 60 8.97 -33.08 -58.20
N PHE A 61 10.09 -32.62 -58.76
CA PHE A 61 10.36 -32.65 -60.19
C PHE A 61 11.62 -33.48 -60.46
N GLU A 62 11.48 -34.59 -61.18
CA GLU A 62 12.59 -35.47 -61.55
C GLU A 62 13.35 -34.89 -62.78
N ASP A 63 14.68 -35.06 -62.81
CA ASP A 63 15.52 -34.64 -63.94
C ASP A 63 15.31 -35.59 -65.14
N TYR A 64 14.45 -35.17 -66.07
CA TYR A 64 14.21 -35.83 -67.35
C TYR A 64 14.74 -35.00 -68.52
N THR A 65 15.89 -34.37 -68.36
CA THR A 65 16.57 -33.71 -69.50
C THR A 65 16.80 -34.72 -70.64
N PRO A 66 16.60 -34.33 -71.92
CA PRO A 66 16.75 -35.26 -73.04
C PRO A 66 18.14 -35.90 -73.06
N LEU A 67 18.19 -37.23 -73.11
CA LEU A 67 19.44 -38.00 -73.07
C LEU A 67 20.35 -37.68 -74.28
N ALA A 68 19.76 -37.35 -75.43
CA ALA A 68 20.49 -36.97 -76.65
C ALA A 68 20.96 -35.49 -76.66
N HIS A 69 20.77 -34.72 -75.59
CA HIS A 69 21.12 -33.29 -75.49
C HIS A 69 20.54 -32.41 -76.62
N VAL A 70 19.42 -32.83 -77.19
CA VAL A 70 18.71 -32.17 -78.29
C VAL A 70 17.78 -31.05 -77.78
N SER A 71 17.60 -30.01 -78.61
CA SER A 71 16.77 -28.84 -78.33
C SER A 71 15.80 -28.59 -79.50
N PRO A 72 14.55 -28.17 -79.26
CA PRO A 72 13.94 -27.85 -77.96
C PRO A 72 13.48 -29.11 -77.19
N MET A 73 13.52 -29.03 -75.85
CA MET A 73 12.91 -29.98 -74.91
C MET A 73 11.43 -29.62 -74.74
N GLY A 74 10.56 -30.64 -74.63
CA GLY A 74 9.15 -30.45 -74.34
C GLY A 74 8.22 -31.07 -75.38
N GLY A 75 7.05 -30.49 -75.56
CA GLY A 75 6.01 -30.93 -76.48
C GLY A 75 4.64 -30.40 -76.09
N SER A 76 3.56 -31.07 -76.51
CA SER A 76 2.18 -30.64 -76.24
C SER A 76 1.27 -31.72 -75.68
N LEU A 77 0.29 -31.28 -74.91
CA LEU A 77 -0.83 -32.07 -74.40
C LEU A 77 -2.13 -31.49 -74.97
N VAL A 78 -2.98 -32.33 -75.54
CA VAL A 78 -4.28 -31.91 -76.08
C VAL A 78 -5.38 -32.41 -75.16
N PHE A 79 -6.08 -31.47 -74.52
CA PHE A 79 -7.22 -31.73 -73.65
C PHE A 79 -8.53 -31.39 -74.35
N GLU A 80 -9.55 -32.20 -74.12
CA GLU A 80 -10.94 -31.93 -74.49
C GLU A 80 -11.75 -31.60 -73.25
N ASN A 81 -12.49 -30.50 -73.30
CA ASN A 81 -13.38 -30.08 -72.22
C ASN A 81 -14.70 -29.60 -72.83
N ASP A 82 -15.76 -30.37 -72.60
CA ASP A 82 -17.09 -30.18 -73.20
C ASP A 82 -16.99 -30.09 -74.74
N ASP A 83 -17.16 -28.88 -75.30
CA ASP A 83 -17.14 -28.62 -76.75
C ASP A 83 -15.86 -27.92 -77.25
N SER A 84 -14.84 -27.77 -76.40
CA SER A 84 -13.59 -27.08 -76.75
C SER A 84 -12.35 -27.95 -76.56
N GLU A 85 -11.37 -27.73 -77.43
CA GLU A 85 -10.06 -28.38 -77.37
C GLU A 85 -8.99 -27.40 -76.90
N TYR A 86 -8.24 -27.79 -75.87
CA TYR A 86 -7.12 -27.04 -75.32
C TYR A 86 -5.80 -27.74 -75.64
N GLU A 87 -4.91 -27.09 -76.37
CA GLU A 87 -3.53 -27.56 -76.56
C GLU A 87 -2.59 -26.79 -75.62
N LEU A 88 -1.93 -27.50 -74.72
CA LEU A 88 -0.87 -26.98 -73.85
C LEU A 88 0.47 -27.38 -74.45
N GLU A 89 1.14 -26.46 -75.13
CA GLU A 89 2.48 -26.67 -75.65
C GLU A 89 3.50 -26.00 -74.73
N ARG A 90 4.41 -26.79 -74.14
CA ARG A 90 5.52 -26.27 -73.36
C ARG A 90 6.84 -26.66 -74.00
N LEU A 91 7.64 -25.65 -74.34
CA LEU A 91 8.96 -25.83 -74.96
C LEU A 91 10.03 -25.09 -74.16
N TYR A 92 11.20 -25.72 -74.05
CA TYR A 92 12.39 -25.14 -73.45
C TYR A 92 13.59 -25.31 -74.39
N ALA A 93 14.23 -24.20 -74.74
CA ALA A 93 15.47 -24.19 -75.50
C ALA A 93 16.64 -23.72 -74.59
N LYS A 94 17.84 -24.22 -74.87
CA LYS A 94 19.04 -23.86 -74.10
C LYS A 94 19.28 -22.35 -74.21
N GLY A 95 19.18 -21.63 -73.08
CA GLY A 95 19.33 -20.17 -73.00
C GLY A 95 18.05 -19.39 -72.65
N ASP A 96 16.92 -20.08 -72.50
CA ASP A 96 15.66 -19.47 -72.05
C ASP A 96 15.73 -18.99 -70.59
N LYS A 97 15.28 -17.76 -70.34
CA LYS A 97 15.30 -17.07 -69.04
C LYS A 97 14.18 -17.51 -68.09
N THR A 98 13.13 -18.15 -68.60
CA THR A 98 11.93 -18.52 -67.81
C THR A 98 12.21 -19.57 -66.72
N LYS A 99 13.33 -20.31 -66.82
CA LYS A 99 13.72 -21.41 -65.91
C LYS A 99 12.63 -22.48 -65.66
N ARG A 100 11.56 -22.49 -66.46
CA ARG A 100 10.42 -23.45 -66.41
C ARG A 100 9.92 -23.87 -67.79
N GLY A 101 10.44 -23.28 -68.88
CA GLY A 101 9.95 -23.46 -70.25
C GLY A 101 8.77 -22.52 -70.55
N ILE A 102 8.67 -22.07 -71.80
CA ILE A 102 7.58 -21.21 -72.28
C ILE A 102 6.34 -22.07 -72.52
N LEU A 103 5.22 -21.70 -71.89
CA LEU A 103 3.92 -22.32 -72.13
C LEU A 103 3.16 -21.50 -73.17
N THR A 104 2.62 -22.19 -74.16
CA THR A 104 1.65 -21.65 -75.11
C THR A 104 0.36 -22.45 -74.96
N VAL A 105 -0.72 -21.78 -74.58
CA VAL A 105 -2.05 -22.39 -74.51
C VAL A 105 -2.81 -22.01 -75.76
N LYS A 106 -3.36 -23.01 -76.47
CA LYS A 106 -4.30 -22.79 -77.57
C LYS A 106 -5.67 -23.32 -77.19
N LYS A 107 -6.72 -22.61 -77.57
CA LYS A 107 -8.10 -23.07 -77.50
C LYS A 107 -8.65 -23.13 -78.93
N ASP A 108 -9.11 -24.29 -79.36
CA ASP A 108 -9.66 -24.53 -80.71
C ASP A 108 -8.72 -24.02 -81.83
N GLY A 109 -7.42 -24.25 -81.63
CA GLY A 109 -6.34 -23.84 -82.55
C GLY A 109 -5.85 -22.39 -82.42
N GLN A 110 -6.49 -21.54 -81.62
CA GLN A 110 -6.08 -20.14 -81.41
C GLN A 110 -5.28 -19.96 -80.11
N VAL A 111 -4.18 -19.21 -80.13
CA VAL A 111 -3.40 -18.91 -78.93
C VAL A 111 -4.20 -18.02 -77.98
N VAL A 112 -4.32 -18.44 -76.72
CA VAL A 112 -5.09 -17.75 -75.68
C VAL A 112 -4.24 -17.52 -74.42
N PRO A 113 -4.63 -16.56 -73.54
CA PRO A 113 -4.00 -16.39 -72.23
C PRO A 113 -4.03 -17.68 -71.39
N GLU A 114 -2.95 -17.94 -70.64
CA GLU A 114 -2.79 -19.18 -69.84
C GLU A 114 -3.93 -19.39 -68.83
N ASN A 115 -4.44 -18.31 -68.23
CA ASN A 115 -5.50 -18.37 -67.23
C ASN A 115 -6.81 -18.97 -67.77
N LEU A 116 -7.09 -18.87 -69.08
CA LEU A 116 -8.29 -19.51 -69.65
C LEU A 116 -8.29 -21.04 -69.51
N PHE A 117 -7.12 -21.66 -69.38
CA PHE A 117 -7.01 -23.07 -69.02
C PHE A 117 -6.95 -23.26 -67.50
N PHE A 118 -6.07 -22.52 -66.80
CA PHE A 118 -5.85 -22.75 -65.36
C PHE A 118 -7.07 -22.39 -64.48
N ASP A 119 -7.91 -21.44 -64.90
CA ASP A 119 -9.17 -21.13 -64.21
C ASP A 119 -10.15 -22.32 -64.23
N GLN A 120 -10.12 -23.15 -65.29
CA GLN A 120 -10.94 -24.37 -65.40
C GLN A 120 -10.55 -25.44 -64.38
N ILE A 121 -9.31 -25.40 -63.88
CA ILE A 121 -8.79 -26.31 -62.86
C ILE A 121 -8.55 -25.61 -61.54
N GLN A 122 -9.25 -24.48 -61.29
CA GLN A 122 -9.19 -23.70 -60.05
C GLN A 122 -7.78 -23.25 -59.66
N ASN A 123 -6.90 -23.02 -60.64
CA ASN A 123 -5.53 -22.58 -60.44
C ASN A 123 -4.74 -23.45 -59.46
N ILE A 124 -4.99 -24.76 -59.44
CA ILE A 124 -4.18 -25.69 -58.66
C ILE A 124 -2.71 -25.61 -59.06
N ASP A 125 -1.82 -25.83 -58.10
CA ASP A 125 -0.39 -25.93 -58.37
C ASP A 125 0.03 -27.37 -58.74
N GLY A 126 1.29 -27.51 -59.16
CA GLY A 126 1.85 -28.81 -59.48
C GLY A 126 1.81 -29.77 -58.29
N SER A 127 2.09 -29.27 -57.08
CA SER A 127 2.12 -30.09 -55.86
C SER A 127 0.78 -30.77 -55.64
N PHE A 128 -0.31 -30.00 -55.65
CA PHE A 128 -1.67 -30.51 -55.52
C PHE A 128 -2.00 -31.51 -56.62
N TYR A 129 -1.58 -31.24 -57.88
CA TYR A 129 -1.84 -32.14 -58.99
C TYR A 129 -1.21 -33.52 -58.81
N ALA A 130 0.10 -33.63 -58.52
CA ALA A 130 0.68 -34.96 -58.34
C ALA A 130 0.23 -35.62 -57.04
N ASP A 131 0.00 -34.86 -55.99
CA ASP A 131 -0.50 -35.40 -54.74
C ASP A 131 -1.91 -35.95 -54.86
N SER A 132 -2.75 -35.39 -55.73
CA SER A 132 -4.17 -35.76 -55.83
C SER A 132 -4.45 -36.70 -56.99
N PHE A 133 -3.94 -36.39 -58.19
CA PHE A 133 -4.27 -37.07 -59.44
C PHE A 133 -3.22 -38.09 -59.89
N ILE A 134 -2.03 -38.14 -59.27
CA ILE A 134 -1.00 -39.14 -59.58
C ILE A 134 -0.89 -40.15 -58.43
N PHE A 135 -0.98 -41.41 -58.82
CA PHE A 135 -0.87 -42.56 -57.93
C PHE A 135 0.37 -43.35 -58.32
N ASN A 136 1.36 -43.40 -57.42
CA ASN A 136 2.56 -44.20 -57.59
C ASN A 136 2.80 -45.08 -56.35
N GLN A 137 3.70 -46.06 -56.49
CA GLN A 137 3.98 -47.03 -55.42
C GLN A 137 4.53 -46.38 -54.14
N GLU A 138 5.36 -45.34 -54.26
CA GLU A 138 5.98 -44.65 -53.12
C GLU A 138 4.93 -43.90 -52.28
N MET A 139 4.01 -43.18 -52.92
CA MET A 139 2.94 -42.43 -52.26
C MET A 139 1.97 -43.35 -51.52
N LEU A 140 1.65 -44.52 -52.09
CA LEU A 140 0.79 -45.50 -51.44
C LEU A 140 1.41 -46.08 -50.16
N GLY A 141 2.75 -46.09 -50.05
CA GLY A 141 3.49 -46.55 -48.87
C GLY A 141 3.43 -45.59 -47.68
N GLN A 142 3.08 -44.31 -47.88
CA GLN A 142 3.09 -43.27 -46.84
C GLN A 142 1.77 -43.16 -46.04
N VAL A 143 0.83 -44.07 -46.23
CA VAL A 143 -0.49 -44.05 -45.58
C VAL A 143 -0.47 -44.00 -44.05
N THR A 144 0.61 -44.48 -43.42
CA THR A 144 0.73 -44.48 -41.95
C THR A 144 0.99 -43.11 -41.35
N SER A 145 1.46 -42.14 -42.13
CA SER A 145 1.69 -40.75 -41.69
C SER A 145 0.52 -39.82 -41.98
N LEU A 146 -0.52 -40.29 -42.67
CA LEU A 146 -1.68 -39.47 -43.03
C LEU A 146 -2.55 -39.17 -41.80
N SER A 147 -2.71 -37.89 -41.49
CA SER A 147 -3.58 -37.39 -40.43
C SER A 147 -4.95 -36.93 -40.98
N GLN A 148 -5.89 -36.70 -40.06
CA GLN A 148 -7.17 -36.08 -40.41
C GLN A 148 -6.97 -34.66 -40.96
N GLU A 149 -6.00 -33.94 -40.39
CA GLU A 149 -5.65 -32.57 -40.78
C GLU A 149 -5.16 -32.53 -42.24
N ASP A 150 -4.30 -33.46 -42.64
CA ASP A 150 -3.78 -33.54 -44.02
C ASP A 150 -4.90 -33.76 -45.07
N LEU A 151 -5.92 -34.54 -44.72
CA LEU A 151 -7.07 -34.80 -45.60
C LEU A 151 -8.07 -33.65 -45.60
N LEU A 152 -8.30 -33.03 -44.44
CA LEU A 152 -9.16 -31.86 -44.31
C LEU A 152 -8.56 -30.66 -45.05
N GLU A 153 -7.26 -30.43 -44.93
CA GLU A 153 -6.56 -29.36 -45.64
C GLU A 153 -6.75 -29.51 -47.15
N ARG A 154 -6.66 -30.72 -47.70
CA ARG A 154 -6.89 -30.98 -49.14
C ARG A 154 -8.31 -30.66 -49.60
N ILE A 155 -9.32 -31.00 -48.81
CA ILE A 155 -10.73 -30.68 -49.14
C ILE A 155 -11.02 -29.20 -48.97
N TYR A 156 -10.45 -28.59 -47.93
CA TYR A 156 -10.67 -27.18 -47.64
C TYR A 156 -9.85 -26.25 -48.52
N TYR A 157 -8.73 -26.70 -49.10
CA TYR A 157 -7.93 -25.94 -50.08
C TYR A 157 -8.79 -25.38 -51.23
N LEU A 158 -9.84 -26.12 -51.64
CA LEU A 158 -10.74 -25.72 -52.73
C LEU A 158 -11.99 -24.93 -52.27
N GLY A 159 -12.21 -24.77 -50.96
CA GLY A 159 -13.44 -24.18 -50.41
C GLY A 159 -13.25 -23.05 -49.41
N ALA A 160 -12.10 -22.97 -48.73
CA ALA A 160 -11.81 -21.97 -47.70
C ALA A 160 -10.31 -21.67 -47.62
N ALA A 161 -9.92 -20.44 -47.99
CA ALA A 161 -8.56 -19.95 -47.75
C ALA A 161 -8.24 -19.93 -46.23
N ASN A 162 -6.99 -20.23 -45.85
CA ASN A 162 -6.50 -20.30 -44.46
C ASN A 162 -7.15 -21.38 -43.56
N SER A 163 -7.69 -22.45 -44.13
CA SER A 163 -8.33 -23.55 -43.41
C SER A 163 -7.46 -24.18 -42.31
N GLY A 164 -6.14 -24.29 -42.51
CA GLY A 164 -5.21 -24.81 -41.50
C GLY A 164 -5.15 -24.00 -40.19
N GLN A 165 -5.27 -22.66 -40.26
CA GLN A 165 -5.28 -21.82 -39.06
C GLN A 165 -6.59 -21.97 -38.28
N LEU A 166 -7.72 -22.09 -38.98
CA LEU A 166 -9.03 -22.33 -38.36
C LEU A 166 -9.10 -23.71 -37.71
N LEU A 167 -8.51 -24.74 -38.31
CA LEU A 167 -8.41 -26.07 -37.71
C LEU A 167 -7.61 -26.05 -36.40
N LYS A 168 -6.48 -25.34 -36.37
CA LYS A 168 -5.69 -25.17 -35.14
C LYS A 168 -6.49 -24.45 -34.05
N LEU A 169 -7.20 -23.37 -34.41
CA LEU A 169 -8.04 -22.61 -33.47
C LEU A 169 -9.17 -23.47 -32.89
N ARG A 170 -9.83 -24.29 -33.73
CA ARG A 170 -10.84 -25.28 -33.30
C ARG A 170 -10.27 -26.20 -32.22
N ASP A 171 -9.06 -26.70 -32.41
CA ASP A 171 -8.42 -27.68 -31.52
C ASP A 171 -7.95 -27.06 -30.21
N ASP A 172 -7.45 -25.83 -30.24
CA ASP A 172 -7.09 -25.08 -29.04
C ASP A 172 -8.32 -24.86 -28.15
N PHE A 173 -9.45 -24.40 -28.72
CA PHE A 173 -10.71 -24.26 -27.98
C PHE A 173 -11.24 -25.61 -27.46
N ALA A 174 -11.14 -26.68 -28.24
CA ALA A 174 -11.52 -28.03 -27.79
C ALA A 174 -10.67 -28.49 -26.60
N LYS A 175 -9.38 -28.16 -26.61
CA LYS A 175 -8.44 -28.50 -25.54
C LYS A 175 -8.75 -27.72 -24.26
N GLU A 176 -9.01 -26.42 -24.34
CA GLU A 176 -9.41 -25.61 -23.18
C GLU A 176 -10.74 -26.09 -22.58
N ALA A 177 -11.75 -26.36 -23.42
CA ALA A 177 -12.99 -26.99 -22.95
C ALA A 177 -12.73 -28.32 -22.21
N GLY A 178 -11.81 -29.15 -22.74
CA GLY A 178 -11.42 -30.41 -22.11
C GLY A 178 -10.67 -30.29 -20.79
N LYS A 179 -10.03 -29.13 -20.49
CA LYS A 179 -9.43 -28.88 -19.17
C LYS A 179 -10.48 -28.57 -18.10
N LEU A 180 -11.57 -27.94 -18.51
CA LEU A 180 -12.66 -27.53 -17.63
C LEU A 180 -13.64 -28.67 -17.34
N PHE A 181 -14.04 -29.45 -18.34
CA PHE A 181 -14.95 -30.58 -18.16
C PHE A 181 -14.63 -31.80 -19.01
N LYS A 182 -14.77 -33.00 -18.41
CA LYS A 182 -14.81 -34.28 -19.14
C LYS A 182 -15.89 -35.17 -18.53
N LYS A 183 -16.65 -35.87 -19.39
CA LYS A 183 -17.74 -36.78 -18.99
C LYS A 183 -17.34 -37.79 -17.90
N THR A 184 -16.11 -38.28 -17.91
CA THR A 184 -15.58 -39.26 -16.94
C THR A 184 -14.37 -38.74 -16.16
N GLY A 185 -14.05 -37.45 -16.27
CA GLY A 185 -12.88 -36.86 -15.61
C GLY A 185 -13.19 -36.45 -14.17
N LYS A 186 -12.28 -36.74 -13.23
CA LYS A 186 -12.37 -36.26 -11.84
C LYS A 186 -11.56 -34.99 -11.58
N LYS A 187 -10.50 -34.77 -12.36
CA LYS A 187 -9.57 -33.63 -12.22
C LYS A 187 -10.05 -32.31 -12.85
N PRO A 188 -10.80 -32.30 -13.97
CA PRO A 188 -11.26 -31.05 -14.56
C PRO A 188 -12.02 -30.17 -13.57
N GLU A 189 -11.89 -28.86 -13.71
CA GLU A 189 -12.37 -27.90 -12.72
C GLU A 189 -13.88 -28.00 -12.48
N VAL A 190 -14.70 -28.05 -13.54
CA VAL A 190 -16.16 -28.15 -13.45
C VAL A 190 -16.56 -29.46 -12.76
N ASN A 191 -15.89 -30.59 -13.08
CA ASN A 191 -16.16 -31.87 -12.43
C ASN A 191 -15.81 -31.83 -10.92
N ARG A 192 -14.71 -31.18 -10.55
CA ARG A 192 -14.29 -31.01 -9.15
C ARG A 192 -15.28 -30.13 -8.39
N LEU A 193 -15.67 -28.99 -8.97
CA LEU A 193 -16.63 -28.06 -8.38
C LEU A 193 -18.02 -28.68 -8.21
N LEU A 194 -18.49 -29.48 -9.17
CA LEU A 194 -19.75 -30.22 -9.04
C LEU A 194 -19.75 -31.14 -7.81
N LYS A 195 -18.66 -31.90 -7.61
CA LYS A 195 -18.51 -32.76 -6.44
C LYS A 195 -18.37 -31.96 -5.15
N GLN A 196 -17.70 -30.80 -5.21
CA GLN A 196 -17.58 -29.91 -4.07
C GLN A 196 -18.96 -29.35 -3.67
N ILE A 197 -19.80 -28.96 -4.62
CA ILE A 197 -21.19 -28.50 -4.35
C ILE A 197 -22.00 -29.59 -3.64
N GLU A 198 -21.89 -30.85 -4.05
CA GLU A 198 -22.55 -31.96 -3.34
C GLU A 198 -22.07 -32.04 -1.88
N THR A 199 -20.75 -31.94 -1.68
CA THR A 199 -20.13 -31.98 -0.35
C THR A 199 -20.55 -30.78 0.51
N ASP A 200 -20.49 -29.57 -0.03
CA ASP A 200 -20.85 -28.32 0.66
C ASP A 200 -22.35 -28.30 1.02
N ARG A 201 -23.21 -28.89 0.17
CA ARG A 201 -24.65 -29.05 0.46
C ARG A 201 -24.90 -30.03 1.60
N ASP A 202 -24.22 -31.17 1.60
CA ASP A 202 -24.32 -32.15 2.69
C ASP A 202 -23.84 -31.54 4.02
N GLN A 203 -22.72 -30.83 3.99
CA GLN A 203 -22.18 -30.07 5.14
C GLN A 203 -23.22 -29.05 5.64
N LEU A 204 -23.77 -28.22 4.77
CA LEU A 204 -24.77 -27.21 5.13
C LEU A 204 -26.06 -27.83 5.69
N ALA A 205 -26.49 -28.98 5.17
CA ALA A 205 -27.66 -29.70 5.68
C ALA A 205 -27.42 -30.21 7.11
N GLN A 206 -26.23 -30.73 7.39
CA GLN A 206 -25.83 -31.18 8.72
C GLN A 206 -25.75 -30.00 9.71
N THR A 207 -25.16 -28.87 9.32
CA THR A 207 -25.06 -27.68 10.19
C THR A 207 -26.41 -26.96 10.37
N LYS A 208 -27.33 -27.03 9.39
CA LYS A 208 -28.69 -26.47 9.53
C LYS A 208 -29.53 -27.19 10.59
N ALA A 209 -29.32 -28.48 10.81
CA ALA A 209 -30.00 -29.22 11.86
C ALA A 209 -29.67 -28.65 13.25
N GLU A 210 -28.43 -28.20 13.46
CA GLU A 210 -27.96 -27.55 14.70
C GLU A 210 -28.52 -26.13 14.89
N PHE A 211 -28.86 -25.42 13.78
CA PHE A 211 -29.44 -24.07 13.82
C PHE A 211 -30.91 -24.04 14.29
N SER A 212 -31.68 -25.11 14.04
CA SER A 212 -33.05 -25.22 14.56
C SER A 212 -33.09 -25.28 16.09
N ASP A 213 -32.06 -25.85 16.71
CA ASP A 213 -31.93 -25.88 18.16
C ASP A 213 -31.54 -24.51 18.72
N TYR A 214 -30.73 -23.73 17.97
CA TYR A 214 -30.41 -22.34 18.30
C TYR A 214 -31.64 -21.43 18.33
N GLU A 215 -32.50 -21.45 17.30
CA GLU A 215 -33.71 -20.61 17.28
C GLU A 215 -34.65 -20.92 18.45
N LYS A 216 -34.80 -22.20 18.78
CA LYS A 216 -35.61 -22.64 19.93
C LYS A 216 -35.01 -22.17 21.25
N LEU A 217 -33.70 -22.33 21.45
CA LEU A 217 -33.00 -21.83 22.64
C LEU A 217 -33.05 -20.31 22.77
N ALA A 218 -32.95 -19.57 21.65
CA ALA A 218 -33.05 -18.12 21.63
C ALA A 218 -34.46 -17.63 22.00
N GLN A 219 -35.49 -18.31 21.50
CA GLN A 219 -36.88 -18.04 21.85
C GLN A 219 -37.16 -18.36 23.32
N ASP A 220 -36.68 -19.51 23.82
CA ASP A 220 -36.79 -19.88 25.24
C ASP A 220 -36.06 -18.84 26.13
N LEU A 221 -34.85 -18.43 25.76
CA LEU A 221 -34.11 -17.40 26.50
C LEU A 221 -34.90 -16.09 26.59
N LYS A 222 -35.56 -15.68 25.50
CA LYS A 222 -36.40 -14.48 25.47
C LYS A 222 -37.58 -14.61 26.42
N ASP A 223 -38.31 -15.72 26.38
CA ASP A 223 -39.46 -15.97 27.25
C ASP A 223 -39.05 -16.01 28.73
N TYR A 224 -37.93 -16.67 29.06
CA TYR A 224 -37.40 -16.70 30.43
C TYR A 224 -36.92 -15.33 30.92
N LYS A 225 -36.30 -14.51 30.06
CA LYS A 225 -35.94 -13.12 30.39
C LYS A 225 -37.16 -12.24 30.63
N ASP A 226 -38.22 -12.41 29.86
CA ASP A 226 -39.46 -11.65 30.04
C ASP A 226 -40.20 -12.06 31.32
N ARG A 227 -40.21 -13.35 31.65
CA ARG A 227 -40.69 -13.85 32.95
C ARG A 227 -39.88 -13.29 34.12
N LEU A 228 -38.54 -13.28 34.00
CA LEU A 228 -37.64 -12.70 35.00
C LEU A 228 -37.94 -11.22 35.24
N ARG A 229 -38.09 -10.43 34.16
CA ARG A 229 -38.47 -9.00 34.25
C ARG A 229 -39.81 -8.81 34.96
N LYS A 230 -40.81 -9.65 34.66
CA LYS A 230 -42.12 -9.59 35.33
C LYS A 230 -42.00 -9.90 36.83
N ALA A 231 -41.25 -10.93 37.20
CA ALA A 231 -41.00 -11.31 38.60
C ALA A 231 -40.23 -10.21 39.35
N GLN A 232 -39.19 -9.62 38.75
CA GLN A 232 -38.45 -8.47 39.31
C GLN A 232 -39.36 -7.25 39.52
N LYS A 233 -40.24 -6.95 38.57
CA LYS A 233 -41.22 -5.86 38.70
C LYS A 233 -42.24 -6.14 39.82
N ALA A 234 -42.67 -7.40 39.96
CA ALA A 234 -43.55 -7.81 41.06
C ALA A 234 -42.85 -7.65 42.42
N LEU A 235 -41.58 -8.06 42.54
CA LEU A 235 -40.78 -7.89 43.75
C LEU A 235 -40.63 -6.40 44.11
N ALA A 236 -40.31 -5.54 43.14
CA ALA A 236 -40.21 -4.09 43.37
C ALA A 236 -41.53 -3.48 43.88
N ASN A 237 -42.67 -3.92 43.34
CA ASN A 237 -43.99 -3.48 43.82
C ASN A 237 -44.27 -3.95 45.26
N ILE A 238 -43.87 -5.19 45.60
CA ILE A 238 -44.01 -5.73 46.97
C ILE A 238 -43.12 -4.93 47.93
N GLN A 239 -41.87 -4.65 47.56
CA GLN A 239 -40.92 -3.87 48.37
C GLN A 239 -41.39 -2.43 48.57
N ASN A 240 -41.93 -1.77 47.55
CA ASN A 240 -42.52 -0.43 47.68
C ASN A 240 -43.69 -0.43 48.66
N LYS A 241 -44.59 -1.43 48.58
CA LYS A 241 -45.69 -1.57 49.56
C LYS A 241 -45.17 -1.84 50.97
N GLN A 242 -44.11 -2.63 51.14
CA GLN A 242 -43.48 -2.84 52.44
C GLN A 242 -42.87 -1.55 52.99
N ALA A 243 -42.20 -0.75 52.15
CA ALA A 243 -41.63 0.53 52.54
C ALA A 243 -42.71 1.49 53.05
N SER A 244 -43.81 1.66 52.31
CA SER A 244 -44.95 2.49 52.74
C SER A 244 -45.59 2.00 54.05
N LEU A 245 -45.72 0.69 54.24
CA LEU A 245 -46.26 0.14 55.49
C LEU A 245 -45.28 0.25 56.67
N HIS A 246 -43.97 0.20 56.44
CA HIS A 246 -42.96 0.48 57.47
C HIS A 246 -42.93 1.96 57.87
N GLU A 247 -43.14 2.86 56.92
CA GLU A 247 -43.27 4.30 57.18
C GLU A 247 -44.51 4.58 58.03
N LEU A 248 -45.66 4.01 57.65
CA LEU A 248 -46.89 4.06 58.45
C LEU A 248 -46.70 3.47 59.86
N GLN A 249 -45.97 2.35 60.00
CA GLN A 249 -45.66 1.77 61.31
C GLN A 249 -44.83 2.72 62.19
N LYS A 250 -43.87 3.43 61.60
CA LYS A 250 -43.02 4.41 62.28
C LYS A 250 -43.84 5.63 62.71
N GLU A 251 -44.73 6.12 61.86
CA GLU A 251 -45.64 7.23 62.16
C GLU A 251 -46.63 6.88 63.27
N LEU A 252 -47.19 5.67 63.26
CA LEU A 252 -48.02 5.14 64.36
C LEU A 252 -47.25 5.09 65.70
N SER A 253 -45.97 4.68 65.68
CA SER A 253 -45.12 4.71 66.87
C SER A 253 -44.83 6.13 67.36
N ASN A 254 -44.58 7.08 66.44
CA ASN A 254 -44.37 8.48 66.79
C ASN A 254 -45.63 9.11 67.40
N TYR A 255 -46.82 8.76 66.88
CA TYR A 255 -48.10 9.18 67.42
C TYR A 255 -48.31 8.68 68.87
N THR A 256 -47.94 7.43 69.18
CA THR A 256 -48.01 6.93 70.57
C THR A 256 -47.07 7.68 71.52
N THR A 257 -45.88 8.06 71.07
CA THR A 257 -44.91 8.86 71.86
C THR A 257 -45.43 10.28 72.10
N LEU A 258 -46.08 10.89 71.11
CA LEU A 258 -46.72 12.21 71.23
C LEU A 258 -47.79 12.23 72.33
N LEU A 259 -48.63 11.20 72.40
CA LEU A 259 -49.66 11.05 73.45
C LEU A 259 -49.08 10.87 74.86
N ASP A 260 -47.87 10.30 74.99
CA ASP A 260 -47.19 10.17 76.28
C ASP A 260 -46.53 11.47 76.72
N LEU A 261 -45.85 12.17 75.80
CA LEU A 261 -45.25 13.48 76.05
C LEU A 261 -46.29 14.53 76.47
N GLN A 262 -47.49 14.49 75.88
CA GLN A 262 -48.61 15.37 76.25
C GLN A 262 -48.97 15.30 77.74
N LYS A 263 -48.84 14.12 78.36
CA LYS A 263 -49.19 13.90 79.78
C LYS A 263 -48.14 14.41 80.75
N GLN A 264 -46.91 14.67 80.29
CA GLN A 264 -45.76 14.99 81.15
C GLN A 264 -45.46 16.50 81.23
N ILE A 265 -46.13 17.33 80.42
CA ILE A 265 -45.91 18.78 80.35
C ILE A 265 -46.50 19.49 81.58
N LYS A 266 -45.69 20.29 82.28
CA LYS A 266 -46.10 21.22 83.36
C LYS A 266 -45.73 22.65 82.97
N ASP A 267 -46.60 23.61 83.30
CA ASP A 267 -46.35 25.03 83.01
C ASP A 267 -45.52 25.68 84.13
N ILE A 268 -44.26 26.06 83.81
CA ILE A 268 -43.32 26.68 84.75
C ILE A 268 -42.97 28.09 84.23
N LYS A 269 -43.19 29.11 85.05
CA LYS A 269 -42.77 30.50 84.77
C LYS A 269 -41.40 30.77 85.39
N PHE A 270 -40.38 31.02 84.57
CA PHE A 270 -39.02 31.34 84.98
C PHE A 270 -38.54 32.64 84.32
N ASP A 271 -37.92 33.53 85.09
CA ASP A 271 -37.35 34.78 84.58
C ASP A 271 -35.87 34.56 84.17
N SER A 272 -35.68 34.20 82.90
CA SER A 272 -34.36 33.95 82.33
C SER A 272 -33.46 35.19 82.25
N GLU A 273 -34.05 36.40 82.24
CA GLU A 273 -33.30 37.63 82.04
C GLU A 273 -32.50 38.02 83.29
N ASN A 274 -33.12 37.88 84.47
CA ASN A 274 -32.46 38.18 85.73
C ASN A 274 -31.46 37.10 86.17
N TYR A 275 -31.67 35.84 85.78
CA TYR A 275 -30.71 34.76 85.99
C TYR A 275 -29.40 34.99 85.24
N GLN A 276 -29.48 35.39 83.97
CA GLN A 276 -28.28 35.70 83.16
C GLN A 276 -27.51 36.88 83.74
N LYS A 277 -28.19 37.95 84.14
CA LYS A 277 -27.56 39.12 84.79
C LYS A 277 -26.82 38.75 86.07
N ALA A 278 -27.36 37.83 86.87
CA ALA A 278 -26.71 37.37 88.10
C ALA A 278 -25.46 36.51 87.82
N GLN A 279 -25.51 35.61 86.84
CA GLN A 279 -24.34 34.85 86.40
C GLN A 279 -23.21 35.75 85.87
N ASP A 280 -23.56 36.75 85.05
CA ASP A 280 -22.59 37.67 84.45
C ASP A 280 -21.86 38.49 85.53
N LEU A 281 -22.59 39.01 86.51
CA LEU A 281 -22.02 39.74 87.65
C LEU A 281 -21.12 38.84 88.51
N MET A 282 -21.49 37.59 88.75
CA MET A 282 -20.65 36.66 89.53
C MET A 282 -19.34 36.31 88.78
N ALA A 283 -19.42 36.10 87.47
CA ALA A 283 -18.28 35.81 86.62
C ALA A 283 -17.31 37.00 86.54
N GLN A 284 -17.84 38.22 86.35
CA GLN A 284 -17.06 39.46 86.34
C GLN A 284 -16.30 39.65 87.67
N GLY A 285 -16.93 39.37 88.82
CA GLY A 285 -16.30 39.52 90.13
C GLY A 285 -15.14 38.55 90.37
N ARG A 286 -15.30 37.28 89.98
CA ARG A 286 -14.22 36.28 90.06
C ARG A 286 -13.05 36.61 89.14
N ASN A 287 -13.32 37.14 87.94
CA ASN A 287 -12.27 37.52 87.01
C ASN A 287 -11.42 38.67 87.57
N LEU A 288 -12.08 39.71 88.09
CA LEU A 288 -11.42 40.88 88.65
C LEU A 288 -10.53 40.53 89.85
N GLN A 289 -10.94 39.59 90.70
CA GLN A 289 -10.10 39.06 91.79
C GLN A 289 -8.81 38.37 91.31
N LYS A 290 -8.87 37.59 90.23
CA LYS A 290 -7.67 36.96 89.64
C LYS A 290 -6.73 38.00 89.05
N ILE A 291 -7.28 39.02 88.38
CA ILE A 291 -6.51 40.12 87.80
C ILE A 291 -5.74 40.85 88.91
N MET A 292 -6.41 41.20 90.01
CA MET A 292 -5.78 41.85 91.16
C MET A 292 -4.64 41.03 91.77
N GLN A 293 -4.79 39.71 91.90
CA GLN A 293 -3.75 38.85 92.44
C GLN A 293 -2.49 38.84 91.54
N SER A 294 -2.69 38.76 90.23
CA SER A 294 -1.60 38.81 89.25
C SER A 294 -0.87 40.16 89.25
N LEU A 295 -1.61 41.28 89.31
CA LEU A 295 -1.03 42.63 89.37
C LEU A 295 -0.17 42.82 90.64
N GLN A 296 -0.60 42.27 91.77
CA GLN A 296 0.13 42.36 93.03
C GLN A 296 1.46 41.59 92.99
N GLU A 297 1.49 40.39 92.40
CA GLU A 297 2.71 39.59 92.22
C GLU A 297 3.74 40.29 91.30
N GLN A 298 3.26 40.91 90.22
CA GLN A 298 4.10 41.67 89.27
C GLN A 298 4.75 42.91 89.88
N LEU A 299 4.12 43.55 90.87
CA LEU A 299 4.67 44.73 91.53
C LEU A 299 5.86 44.38 92.44
N SER A 300 5.79 43.22 93.10
CA SER A 300 6.81 42.74 94.06
C SER A 300 8.12 42.27 93.42
N SER A 301 8.17 42.04 92.11
CA SER A 301 9.33 41.43 91.43
C SER A 301 10.29 42.41 90.73
N LEU A 302 10.16 43.73 90.92
CA LEU A 302 10.95 44.75 90.19
C LEU A 302 12.02 45.43 91.09
N THR A 303 13.31 45.12 90.87
CA THR A 303 14.50 45.71 91.56
C THR A 303 15.13 46.90 90.80
N ASP A 304 15.74 47.84 91.54
CA ASP A 304 16.33 49.08 91.00
C ASP A 304 17.84 48.91 90.68
N ASN A 305 18.29 49.34 89.50
CA ASN A 305 19.70 49.52 89.13
C ASN A 305 19.86 50.93 88.54
N GLU A 306 20.66 51.79 89.16
CA GLU A 306 20.80 53.21 88.81
C GLU A 306 21.96 53.47 87.82
N ILE A 307 21.72 54.30 86.79
CA ILE A 307 22.77 54.93 85.97
C ILE A 307 23.18 56.25 86.66
N ASN A 308 24.47 56.42 86.94
CA ASN A 308 25.00 57.50 87.78
C ASN A 308 25.05 58.90 87.13
N ASP A 309 24.87 59.07 85.81
CA ASP A 309 24.75 60.40 85.18
C ASP A 309 24.02 60.39 83.81
N ALA A 310 22.68 60.45 83.84
CA ALA A 310 21.82 60.29 82.65
C ALA A 310 21.89 61.47 81.64
N ALA A 311 22.36 62.64 82.07
CA ALA A 311 22.36 63.84 81.22
C ALA A 311 23.51 63.86 80.20
N GLU A 312 24.68 63.36 80.56
CA GLU A 312 25.87 63.34 79.69
C GLU A 312 25.78 62.21 78.65
N SER A 313 25.23 61.06 79.05
CA SER A 313 24.93 59.92 78.17
C SER A 313 23.97 60.31 77.02
N LYS A 314 22.99 61.17 77.30
CA LYS A 314 22.02 61.64 76.30
C LYS A 314 22.62 62.55 75.22
N LYS A 315 23.69 63.30 75.52
CA LYS A 315 24.36 64.19 74.54
C LYS A 315 25.17 63.42 73.50
N VAL A 316 25.81 62.31 73.91
CA VAL A 316 26.61 61.49 72.99
C VAL A 316 25.71 60.70 72.03
N VAL A 317 24.57 60.18 72.51
CA VAL A 317 23.54 59.54 71.65
C VAL A 317 23.00 60.49 70.58
N GLN A 318 22.92 61.80 70.83
CA GLN A 318 22.45 62.78 69.84
C GLN A 318 23.37 62.94 68.62
N GLN A 319 24.61 62.44 68.65
CA GLN A 319 25.53 62.45 67.51
C GLN A 319 25.30 61.28 66.53
N LYS A 320 24.44 60.31 66.88
CA LYS A 320 24.09 59.14 66.06
C LYS A 320 23.63 59.48 64.62
N PRO A 321 22.79 60.50 64.36
CA PRO A 321 22.42 60.86 62.98
C PRO A 321 23.59 61.36 62.13
N GLN A 322 24.55 62.06 62.73
CA GLN A 322 25.75 62.55 62.03
C GLN A 322 26.67 61.39 61.65
N LEU A 323 26.80 60.38 62.52
CA LEU A 323 27.56 59.17 62.23
C LEU A 323 26.98 58.37 61.05
N LEU A 324 25.64 58.22 61.00
CA LEU A 324 24.96 57.56 59.87
C LEU A 324 25.15 58.31 58.55
N GLN A 325 25.13 59.65 58.59
CA GLN A 325 25.42 60.46 57.41
C GLN A 325 26.85 60.20 56.91
N TRP A 326 27.85 60.23 57.79
CA TRP A 326 29.23 59.91 57.43
C TRP A 326 29.40 58.49 56.90
N GLN A 327 28.65 57.52 57.44
CA GLN A 327 28.67 56.13 56.94
C GLN A 327 28.16 56.05 55.50
N ALA A 328 27.09 56.79 55.18
CA ALA A 328 26.54 56.85 53.83
C ALA A 328 27.52 57.53 52.85
N GLU A 329 28.13 58.65 53.24
CA GLU A 329 29.15 59.35 52.46
C GLU A 329 30.37 58.43 52.20
N TYR A 330 30.82 57.71 53.22
CA TYR A 330 31.92 56.74 53.11
C TYR A 330 31.61 55.61 52.12
N ARG A 331 30.40 55.01 52.21
CA ARG A 331 29.95 53.96 51.29
C ARG A 331 29.84 54.48 49.85
N ASN A 332 29.32 55.70 49.66
CA ASN A 332 29.22 56.32 48.35
C ASN A 332 30.60 56.53 47.72
N CYS A 333 31.58 56.97 48.50
CA CYS A 333 32.96 57.08 48.02
C CYS A 333 33.53 55.71 47.62
N LEU A 334 33.34 54.65 48.42
CA LEU A 334 33.79 53.30 48.05
C LEU A 334 33.12 52.77 46.77
N GLN A 335 31.81 52.96 46.64
CA GLN A 335 31.06 52.56 45.44
C GLN A 335 31.55 53.32 44.21
N LYS A 336 31.76 54.64 44.33
CA LYS A 336 32.26 55.46 43.23
C LYS A 336 33.68 55.04 42.81
N ALA A 337 34.55 54.65 43.76
CA ALA A 337 35.86 54.11 43.43
C ALA A 337 35.74 52.80 42.63
N ASN A 338 34.90 51.87 43.07
CA ASN A 338 34.66 50.61 42.36
C ASN A 338 34.03 50.82 40.97
N GLN A 339 33.06 51.71 40.86
CA GLN A 339 32.41 52.05 39.59
C GLN A 339 33.41 52.64 38.60
N LEU A 340 34.24 53.59 39.05
CA LEU A 340 35.26 54.18 38.19
C LEU A 340 36.29 53.13 37.73
N ASN A 341 36.66 52.17 38.58
CA ASN A 341 37.52 51.06 38.15
C ASN A 341 36.85 50.12 37.16
N GLN A 342 35.59 49.73 37.38
CA GLN A 342 34.85 48.88 36.44
C GLN A 342 34.63 49.56 35.09
N GLU A 343 34.26 50.84 35.06
CA GLU A 343 34.09 51.60 33.81
C GLU A 343 35.40 51.70 33.03
N LYS A 344 36.53 51.89 33.72
CA LYS A 344 37.87 51.84 33.12
C LYS A 344 38.19 50.45 32.56
N GLU A 345 37.96 49.37 33.31
CA GLU A 345 38.17 48.00 32.84
C GLU A 345 37.27 47.64 31.65
N GLN A 346 36.01 48.08 31.64
CA GLN A 346 35.09 47.86 30.52
C GLN A 346 35.57 48.57 29.24
N LEU A 347 36.06 49.80 29.36
CA LEU A 347 36.65 50.51 28.22
C LEU A 347 37.88 49.77 27.69
N LEU A 348 38.72 49.21 28.56
CA LEU A 348 39.84 48.36 28.16
C LEU A 348 39.39 47.01 27.57
N ALA A 349 38.27 46.44 28.00
CA ALA A 349 37.75 45.20 27.44
C ALA A 349 37.09 45.41 26.06
N LEU A 350 36.39 46.53 25.86
CA LEU A 350 35.75 46.91 24.58
C LEU A 350 36.76 47.34 23.51
N SER A 351 37.90 47.87 23.94
CA SER A 351 38.96 48.33 23.06
C SER A 351 40.32 48.03 23.71
N PRO A 352 40.76 46.75 23.72
CA PRO A 352 42.01 46.33 24.34
C PRO A 352 43.24 47.03 23.76
N GLU A 353 43.10 47.54 22.53
CA GLU A 353 44.08 48.38 21.85
C GLU A 353 44.40 49.67 22.62
N ILE A 354 43.50 50.17 23.49
CA ILE A 354 43.72 51.34 24.35
C ILE A 354 44.99 51.16 25.19
N ASN A 355 45.25 49.96 25.71
CA ASN A 355 46.44 49.68 26.53
C ASN A 355 47.75 50.01 25.81
N GLN A 356 47.78 49.89 24.48
CA GLN A 356 48.96 50.18 23.66
C GLN A 356 49.12 51.68 23.37
N LEU A 357 48.10 52.49 23.70
CA LEU A 357 48.06 53.93 23.45
C LEU A 357 48.05 54.77 24.76
N LEU A 358 48.02 54.16 25.94
CA LEU A 358 47.94 54.86 27.24
C LEU A 358 49.12 55.82 27.47
N ASP A 359 50.32 55.39 27.06
CA ASP A 359 51.57 56.13 27.22
C ASP A 359 51.81 57.18 26.12
N LEU A 360 51.01 57.16 25.04
CA LEU A 360 51.16 58.08 23.92
C LEU A 360 50.63 59.48 24.27
N GLN A 361 51.35 60.49 23.79
CA GLN A 361 50.94 61.89 23.94
C GLN A 361 49.88 62.22 22.88
N THR A 362 49.14 63.31 23.09
CA THR A 362 48.00 63.71 22.24
C THR A 362 48.38 63.90 20.75
N ASP A 363 49.64 64.26 20.46
CA ASP A 363 50.12 64.46 19.07
C ASP A 363 50.42 63.14 18.34
N ASP A 364 50.92 62.11 19.05
CA ASP A 364 51.19 60.78 18.47
C ASP A 364 49.90 60.10 18.00
N ILE A 365 48.80 60.37 18.71
CA ILE A 365 47.46 59.88 18.41
C ILE A 365 46.91 60.48 17.10
N LYS A 366 47.28 61.71 16.75
CA LYS A 366 46.89 62.32 15.46
C LYS A 366 47.64 61.68 14.29
N GLN A 367 48.94 61.42 14.44
CA GLN A 367 49.76 60.79 13.40
C GLN A 367 49.26 59.38 13.06
N LEU A 368 48.87 58.60 14.08
CA LEU A 368 48.23 57.28 13.91
C LEU A 368 47.00 57.34 12.97
N LYS A 369 46.21 58.41 13.06
CA LYS A 369 45.00 58.57 12.26
C LYS A 369 45.25 58.84 10.79
N GLU A 370 46.28 59.61 10.48
CA GLU A 370 46.66 59.88 9.09
C GLU A 370 47.22 58.62 8.42
N ASP A 371 48.08 57.87 9.12
CA ASP A 371 48.68 56.64 8.60
C ASP A 371 47.65 55.54 8.29
N PHE A 372 46.56 55.45 9.08
CA PHE A 372 45.50 54.46 8.86
C PHE A 372 44.66 54.76 7.60
N LEU A 373 44.35 56.04 7.34
CA LEU A 373 43.51 56.44 6.20
C LEU A 373 44.22 56.27 4.84
N ALA A 374 45.55 56.16 4.81
CA ALA A 374 46.34 56.01 3.59
C ALA A 374 46.41 54.55 3.06
N LEU A 375 45.78 53.58 3.72
CA LEU A 375 45.90 52.16 3.40
C LEU A 375 44.97 51.70 2.23
N PRO A 376 45.45 50.89 1.26
CA PRO A 376 44.65 50.38 0.14
C PRO A 376 43.65 49.26 0.51
N SER A 377 42.58 49.11 -0.28
CA SER A 377 41.41 48.22 -0.03
C SER A 377 41.64 46.71 -0.27
N LYS A 378 40.90 45.88 0.47
CA LYS A 378 41.07 44.40 0.63
C LYS A 378 40.69 43.57 -0.63
N PRO A 379 41.41 42.49 -0.99
CA PRO A 379 41.01 41.58 -2.08
C PRO A 379 39.88 40.62 -1.68
N ASN A 380 38.92 40.33 -2.59
CA ASN A 380 37.83 39.35 -2.39
C ASN A 380 38.30 37.89 -2.65
N GLU A 381 37.98 36.95 -1.76
CA GLU A 381 38.18 35.50 -1.91
C GLU A 381 36.81 34.78 -1.97
N GLU A 382 36.44 34.24 -3.14
CA GLU A 382 35.59 33.03 -3.28
C GLU A 382 35.66 32.54 -4.75
N VAL A 383 36.26 31.37 -4.95
CA VAL A 383 36.25 30.59 -6.21
C VAL A 383 35.27 29.45 -5.98
N ASN A 384 34.15 29.44 -6.72
CA ASN A 384 33.18 28.34 -6.72
C ASN A 384 33.28 27.58 -8.04
N GLU A 385 33.56 26.28 -7.96
CA GLU A 385 33.59 25.32 -9.06
C GLU A 385 32.16 25.03 -9.54
N ASN A 386 31.83 25.31 -10.80
CA ASN A 386 30.88 24.51 -11.59
C ASN A 386 30.83 24.88 -13.08
N SER A 387 30.60 23.84 -13.90
CA SER A 387 30.20 23.84 -15.32
C SER A 387 31.27 24.02 -16.42
N SER A 388 31.85 22.87 -16.82
CA SER A 388 31.87 22.36 -18.20
C SER A 388 31.74 23.37 -19.37
N SER A 389 32.84 24.02 -19.79
CA SER A 389 32.91 24.62 -21.14
C SER A 389 34.32 24.86 -21.73
N ASP A 390 35.43 24.51 -21.06
CA ASP A 390 36.78 24.87 -21.56
C ASP A 390 37.56 23.76 -22.29
N LYS A 391 36.98 22.56 -22.44
CA LYS A 391 37.53 21.51 -23.32
C LYS A 391 37.16 21.68 -24.80
N ILE A 392 36.28 22.63 -25.13
CA ILE A 392 35.70 22.78 -26.48
C ILE A 392 36.76 23.22 -27.51
N TRP A 393 37.71 24.08 -27.15
CA TRP A 393 38.72 24.59 -28.10
C TRP A 393 39.72 23.52 -28.56
N TYR A 394 40.13 22.60 -27.68
CA TYR A 394 40.99 21.47 -28.04
C TYR A 394 40.26 20.45 -28.92
N ILE A 395 38.98 20.19 -28.65
CA ILE A 395 38.15 19.25 -29.41
C ILE A 395 37.83 19.82 -30.80
N VAL A 396 37.47 21.11 -30.90
CA VAL A 396 37.20 21.78 -32.19
C VAL A 396 38.47 21.94 -33.03
N GLY A 397 39.61 22.29 -32.42
CA GLY A 397 40.90 22.36 -33.10
C GLY A 397 41.39 21.00 -33.63
N ALA A 398 41.23 19.93 -32.84
CA ALA A 398 41.56 18.57 -33.27
C ALA A 398 40.66 18.08 -34.41
N VAL A 399 39.35 18.38 -34.37
CA VAL A 399 38.40 18.02 -35.45
C VAL A 399 38.68 18.81 -36.75
N LEU A 400 39.00 20.11 -36.66
CA LEU A 400 39.41 20.92 -37.83
C LEU A 400 40.74 20.47 -38.43
N ALA A 401 41.70 20.05 -37.62
CA ALA A 401 42.96 19.48 -38.10
C ALA A 401 42.74 18.15 -38.86
N VAL A 402 41.83 17.30 -38.37
CA VAL A 402 41.45 16.05 -39.05
C VAL A 402 40.68 16.32 -40.36
N ILE A 403 39.80 17.32 -40.40
CA ILE A 403 39.10 17.74 -41.63
C ILE A 403 40.07 18.38 -42.64
N GLY A 404 41.06 19.15 -42.19
CA GLY A 404 42.13 19.69 -43.03
C GLY A 404 43.04 18.61 -43.65
N LEU A 405 43.35 17.55 -42.88
CA LEU A 405 44.07 16.36 -43.37
C LEU A 405 43.28 15.57 -44.42
N ILE A 406 41.95 15.56 -44.34
CA ILE A 406 41.08 14.92 -45.35
C ILE A 406 40.94 15.79 -46.61
N LEU A 407 40.84 17.12 -46.48
CA LEU A 407 40.75 18.07 -47.60
C LEU A 407 42.08 18.30 -48.35
N LEU A 408 43.21 17.88 -47.79
CA LEU A 408 44.53 17.92 -48.43
C LEU A 408 44.60 17.06 -49.71
N GLY A 409 43.77 16.02 -49.82
CA GLY A 409 43.67 15.18 -51.03
C GLY A 409 42.68 15.68 -52.10
N THR A 410 41.78 16.60 -51.77
CA THR A 410 40.66 16.99 -52.68
C THR A 410 40.57 18.49 -52.99
N ALA A 411 41.11 19.37 -52.13
CA ALA A 411 40.99 20.82 -52.27
C ALA A 411 42.30 21.58 -51.94
N GLY A 412 43.46 20.92 -52.05
CA GLY A 412 44.79 21.51 -52.01
C GLY A 412 44.99 22.58 -50.92
N VAL A 413 45.20 23.83 -51.36
CA VAL A 413 45.47 25.00 -50.49
C VAL A 413 44.41 25.18 -49.39
N VAL A 414 43.14 24.85 -49.65
CA VAL A 414 42.06 24.97 -48.65
C VAL A 414 42.23 23.94 -47.52
N GLY A 415 42.69 22.73 -47.85
CA GLY A 415 43.01 21.70 -46.84
C GLY A 415 44.18 22.11 -45.95
N ILE A 416 45.22 22.74 -46.54
CA ILE A 416 46.34 23.30 -45.79
C ILE A 416 45.88 24.42 -44.86
N ILE A 417 45.00 25.32 -45.33
CA ILE A 417 44.44 26.40 -44.51
C ILE A 417 43.63 25.83 -43.34
N ALA A 418 42.78 24.82 -43.58
CA ALA A 418 41.99 24.19 -42.53
C ALA A 418 42.87 23.42 -41.51
N LEU A 419 43.94 22.77 -41.97
CA LEU A 419 44.92 22.10 -41.11
C LEU A 419 45.67 23.09 -40.23
N ILE A 420 46.17 24.19 -40.82
CA ILE A 420 46.84 25.28 -40.11
C ILE A 420 45.87 25.94 -39.13
N ALA A 421 44.61 26.12 -39.51
CA ALA A 421 43.58 26.65 -38.61
C ALA A 421 43.29 25.69 -37.44
N GLY A 422 43.24 24.38 -37.69
CA GLY A 422 43.03 23.36 -36.66
C GLY A 422 44.19 23.26 -35.67
N ILE A 423 45.43 23.19 -36.18
CA ILE A 423 46.66 23.23 -35.36
C ILE A 423 46.76 24.58 -34.63
N GLY A 424 46.39 25.67 -35.30
CA GLY A 424 46.32 27.01 -34.73
C GLY A 424 45.35 27.11 -33.56
N LEU A 425 44.14 26.52 -33.68
CA LEU A 425 43.14 26.49 -32.61
C LEU A 425 43.54 25.57 -31.45
N ALA A 426 44.18 24.43 -31.73
CA ALA A 426 44.72 23.54 -30.70
C ALA A 426 45.91 24.16 -29.95
N GLY A 427 46.81 24.83 -30.68
CA GLY A 427 47.92 25.61 -30.12
C GLY A 427 47.44 26.84 -29.37
N PHE A 428 46.37 27.51 -29.83
CA PHE A 428 45.71 28.59 -29.12
C PHE A 428 45.11 28.12 -27.78
N GLY A 429 44.54 26.91 -27.73
CA GLY A 429 44.13 26.26 -26.48
C GLY A 429 45.30 26.08 -25.50
N TYR A 430 46.43 25.52 -25.98
CA TYR A 430 47.63 25.30 -25.15
C TYR A 430 48.25 26.61 -24.61
N VAL A 431 48.40 27.62 -25.48
CA VAL A 431 48.95 28.93 -25.11
C VAL A 431 48.00 29.71 -24.18
N LYS A 432 46.68 29.55 -24.33
CA LYS A 432 45.70 30.14 -23.40
C LYS A 432 45.74 29.52 -22.01
N SER A 433 46.11 28.23 -21.90
CA SER A 433 46.32 27.55 -20.60
C SER A 433 47.65 27.97 -19.93
N GLU A 434 48.69 28.29 -20.70
CA GLU A 434 49.96 28.76 -20.16
C GLU A 434 49.95 30.28 -19.83
N GLN A 435 49.12 31.07 -20.53
CA GLN A 435 48.84 32.48 -20.18
C GLN A 435 47.93 32.62 -18.95
N ALA A 436 47.04 31.66 -18.67
CA ALA A 436 46.28 31.63 -17.42
C ALA A 436 47.19 31.47 -16.19
N ASN A 437 48.27 30.69 -16.31
CA ASN A 437 49.25 30.51 -15.24
C ASN A 437 50.14 31.76 -15.00
N LYS A 438 50.42 32.58 -16.02
CA LYS A 438 51.15 33.87 -15.86
C LYS A 438 50.25 35.02 -15.37
N GLN A 439 48.97 35.04 -15.71
CA GLN A 439 48.00 36.00 -15.15
C GLN A 439 47.65 35.70 -13.69
N GLN A 440 47.59 34.42 -13.27
CA GLN A 440 47.49 34.05 -11.85
C GLN A 440 48.71 34.53 -11.04
N ALA A 441 49.92 34.43 -11.59
CA ALA A 441 51.13 34.93 -10.92
C ALA A 441 51.16 36.47 -10.75
N ALA A 442 50.61 37.23 -11.72
CA ALA A 442 50.52 38.69 -11.64
C ALA A 442 49.42 39.19 -10.67
N ILE A 443 48.31 38.46 -10.54
CA ILE A 443 47.27 38.71 -9.53
C ILE A 443 47.82 38.43 -8.12
N LEU A 444 48.60 37.36 -7.94
CA LEU A 444 49.29 37.05 -6.68
C LEU A 444 50.30 38.14 -6.28
N ALA A 445 51.07 38.70 -7.23
CA ALA A 445 52.05 39.75 -6.94
C ALA A 445 51.40 41.08 -6.49
N LYS A 446 50.24 41.43 -7.06
CA LYS A 446 49.47 42.63 -6.67
C LYS A 446 48.77 42.45 -5.32
N GLN A 447 48.30 41.23 -5.01
CA GLN A 447 47.80 40.87 -3.67
C GLN A 447 48.91 40.90 -2.62
N LYS A 448 50.15 40.52 -2.97
CA LYS A 448 51.31 40.56 -2.06
C LYS A 448 51.72 41.99 -1.67
N ALA A 449 51.76 42.93 -2.60
CA ALA A 449 52.12 44.32 -2.30
C ALA A 449 51.12 45.06 -1.39
N VAL A 450 49.81 44.80 -1.55
CA VAL A 450 48.77 45.32 -0.63
C VAL A 450 48.94 44.72 0.76
N LYS A 451 49.28 43.42 0.84
CA LYS A 451 49.55 42.73 2.10
C LYS A 451 50.77 43.31 2.82
N ASP A 452 51.86 43.59 2.09
CA ASP A 452 53.10 44.14 2.67
C ASP A 452 52.89 45.55 3.27
N GLN A 453 52.12 46.44 2.62
CA GLN A 453 51.82 47.78 3.16
C GLN A 453 50.98 47.77 4.44
N ARG A 454 49.98 46.88 4.51
CA ARG A 454 49.13 46.75 5.71
C ARG A 454 49.88 46.11 6.87
N GLN A 455 50.83 45.22 6.57
CA GLN A 455 51.72 44.64 7.59
C GLN A 455 52.69 45.68 8.17
N ALA A 456 53.11 46.69 7.40
CA ALA A 456 53.95 47.79 7.90
C ALA A 456 53.21 48.68 8.92
N PHE A 457 51.92 48.99 8.70
CA PHE A 457 51.09 49.71 9.68
C PHE A 457 50.96 48.93 10.99
N TYR A 458 50.67 47.62 10.90
CA TYR A 458 50.63 46.74 12.07
C TYR A 458 51.95 46.79 12.84
N SER A 459 53.09 46.75 12.15
CA SER A 459 54.40 46.71 12.80
C SER A 459 54.75 48.01 13.52
N LYS A 460 54.21 49.16 13.08
CA LYS A 460 54.50 50.48 13.66
C LYS A 460 53.66 50.79 14.90
N TYR A 461 52.37 50.44 14.88
CA TYR A 461 51.43 50.79 15.95
C TYR A 461 50.97 49.59 16.77
N ASN A 462 51.33 48.37 16.35
CA ASN A 462 50.87 47.10 16.91
C ASN A 462 49.34 46.91 16.84
N LEU A 463 48.71 47.60 15.87
CA LEU A 463 47.26 47.60 15.61
C LEU A 463 46.94 47.00 14.24
N ASP A 464 46.03 46.03 14.18
CA ASP A 464 45.63 45.35 12.93
C ASP A 464 44.72 46.22 12.08
N PRO A 465 45.19 46.77 10.94
CA PRO A 465 44.42 47.70 10.15
C PRO A 465 43.22 47.08 9.42
N ASP A 466 43.06 45.75 9.43
CA ASP A 466 41.92 45.06 8.80
C ASP A 466 40.70 44.91 9.73
N MET A 467 40.91 45.02 11.04
CA MET A 467 39.88 44.85 12.07
C MET A 467 39.66 46.13 12.91
N LEU A 468 40.43 47.19 12.64
CA LEU A 468 40.43 48.43 13.42
C LEU A 468 39.31 49.39 12.99
N ASP A 469 38.43 49.78 13.92
CA ASP A 469 37.63 51.00 13.81
C ASP A 469 38.29 52.12 14.63
N LEU A 470 39.10 52.92 13.94
CA LEU A 470 39.93 53.92 14.58
C LEU A 470 39.12 55.01 15.31
N ASN A 471 37.95 55.41 14.81
CA ASN A 471 37.19 56.51 15.45
C ASN A 471 36.58 56.06 16.79
N SER A 472 36.15 54.80 16.87
CA SER A 472 35.66 54.21 18.12
C SER A 472 36.78 54.12 19.16
N LEU A 473 37.97 53.65 18.76
CA LEU A 473 39.12 53.51 19.64
C LEU A 473 39.56 54.83 20.30
N LEU A 474 39.65 55.91 19.51
CA LEU A 474 40.08 57.22 20.02
C LEU A 474 39.07 57.86 20.99
N THR A 475 37.78 57.61 20.80
CA THR A 475 36.73 58.10 21.70
C THR A 475 36.82 57.40 23.05
N ASN A 476 37.03 56.09 23.04
CA ASN A 476 37.11 55.27 24.25
C ASN A 476 38.37 55.60 25.09
N LEU A 477 39.52 55.90 24.45
CA LEU A 477 40.74 56.32 25.15
C LEU A 477 40.56 57.64 25.95
N ASN A 478 39.83 58.62 25.40
CA ASN A 478 39.58 59.89 26.11
C ASN A 478 38.66 59.71 27.32
N GLN A 479 37.64 58.84 27.21
CA GLN A 479 36.77 58.51 28.33
C GLN A 479 37.57 57.87 29.48
N TYR A 480 38.54 57.01 29.17
CA TYR A 480 39.39 56.38 30.18
C TYR A 480 40.18 57.41 31.02
N LYS A 481 40.85 58.39 30.38
CA LYS A 481 41.65 59.41 31.11
C LYS A 481 40.81 60.31 32.03
N LEU A 482 39.56 60.61 31.69
CA LEU A 482 38.66 61.38 32.56
C LEU A 482 38.28 60.62 33.84
N LYS A 483 38.10 59.31 33.75
CA LYS A 483 37.72 58.46 34.89
C LYS A 483 38.86 58.33 35.90
N GLU A 484 40.10 58.30 35.43
CA GLU A 484 41.29 58.26 36.29
C GLU A 484 41.41 59.52 37.17
N SER A 485 41.15 60.72 36.61
CA SER A 485 41.17 61.96 37.41
C SER A 485 40.08 61.99 38.49
N ALA A 486 38.90 61.42 38.21
CA ALA A 486 37.78 61.40 39.16
C ALA A 486 38.04 60.47 40.36
N GLU A 487 38.83 59.41 40.17
CA GLU A 487 39.19 58.45 41.22
C GLU A 487 40.09 59.12 42.28
N LYS A 488 41.04 59.95 41.86
CA LYS A 488 41.96 60.65 42.76
C LYS A 488 41.22 61.56 43.75
N THR A 489 40.28 62.38 43.28
CA THR A 489 39.47 63.27 44.14
C THR A 489 38.62 62.49 45.13
N ASN A 490 38.08 61.35 44.71
CA ASN A 490 37.24 60.51 45.57
C ASN A 490 38.04 59.87 46.73
N SER A 491 39.33 59.57 46.52
CA SER A 491 40.20 59.03 47.57
C SER A 491 40.52 60.06 48.68
N GLU A 492 40.61 61.35 48.36
CA GLU A 492 40.89 62.40 49.35
C GLU A 492 39.72 62.58 50.32
N GLN A 493 38.49 62.56 49.81
CA GLN A 493 37.27 62.67 50.61
C GLN A 493 37.08 61.49 51.58
N LEU A 494 37.50 60.29 51.19
CA LEU A 494 37.42 59.10 52.04
C LEU A 494 38.32 59.20 53.29
N ASN A 495 39.49 59.84 53.17
CA ASN A 495 40.40 60.04 54.30
C ASN A 495 39.87 61.03 55.34
N GLU A 496 39.15 62.08 54.92
CA GLU A 496 38.57 63.08 55.84
C GLU A 496 37.48 62.45 56.72
N ILE A 497 36.66 61.57 56.15
CA ILE A 497 35.59 60.89 56.89
C ILE A 497 36.15 59.98 57.98
N ASN A 498 37.20 59.20 57.67
CA ASN A 498 37.81 58.27 58.63
C ASN A 498 38.32 58.99 59.90
N GLN A 499 38.87 60.20 59.79
CA GLN A 499 39.33 60.96 60.96
C GLN A 499 38.20 61.38 61.90
N LYS A 500 37.03 61.76 61.36
CA LYS A 500 35.87 62.18 62.16
C LYS A 500 35.26 61.01 62.94
N VAL A 501 35.25 59.82 62.34
CA VAL A 501 34.69 58.60 62.95
C VAL A 501 35.52 58.14 64.14
N ALA A 502 36.85 58.14 64.01
CA ALA A 502 37.75 57.76 65.11
C ALA A 502 37.57 58.63 66.36
N GLN A 503 37.26 59.93 66.20
CA GLN A 503 37.01 60.82 67.34
C GLN A 503 35.72 60.48 68.09
N LEU A 504 34.65 60.08 67.39
CA LEU A 504 33.38 59.70 68.02
C LEU A 504 33.49 58.37 68.78
N ALA A 505 34.26 57.41 68.25
CA ALA A 505 34.50 56.12 68.91
C ALA A 505 35.04 56.28 70.34
N ALA A 506 35.99 57.19 70.54
CA ALA A 506 36.59 57.48 71.84
C ALA A 506 35.57 58.02 72.87
N ASN A 507 34.60 58.83 72.42
CA ASN A 507 33.55 59.37 73.30
C ASN A 507 32.58 58.27 73.76
N VAL A 508 32.20 57.36 72.85
CA VAL A 508 31.30 56.24 73.16
C VAL A 508 31.94 55.29 74.17
N GLN A 509 33.21 54.93 73.94
CA GLN A 509 33.99 54.08 74.85
C GLN A 509 34.01 54.60 76.30
N ASN A 510 34.11 55.91 76.50
CA ASN A 510 34.16 56.50 77.85
C ASN A 510 32.86 56.29 78.64
N ILE A 511 31.69 56.26 77.99
CA ILE A 511 30.39 56.11 78.66
C ILE A 511 30.12 54.64 78.99
N ILE A 512 30.31 53.75 78.03
CA ILE A 512 30.06 52.31 78.24
C ILE A 512 31.19 51.62 79.01
N ARG A 513 32.33 52.30 79.20
CA ARG A 513 33.56 51.80 79.86
C ARG A 513 34.07 50.48 79.27
N LYS A 514 33.94 50.33 77.96
CA LYS A 514 34.41 49.20 77.14
C LYS A 514 35.14 49.74 75.90
N PRO A 515 36.18 49.06 75.38
CA PRO A 515 36.87 49.49 74.17
C PRO A 515 35.91 49.52 72.96
N VAL A 516 35.97 50.59 72.17
CA VAL A 516 35.18 50.77 70.94
C VAL A 516 36.13 51.13 69.80
N ASP A 517 36.18 50.28 68.77
CA ASP A 517 36.97 50.52 67.57
C ASP A 517 36.36 51.62 66.68
N ASP A 518 37.15 52.20 65.79
CA ASP A 518 36.78 53.30 64.88
C ASP A 518 35.90 52.86 63.68
N GLY A 519 35.24 51.71 63.80
CA GLY A 519 34.26 51.23 62.83
C GLY A 519 32.85 51.77 63.09
N PHE A 520 32.16 52.21 62.04
CA PHE A 520 30.83 52.80 62.14
C PHE A 520 29.82 51.94 62.92
N ASP A 521 29.82 50.63 62.69
CA ASP A 521 28.85 49.72 63.30
C ASP A 521 29.15 49.51 64.79
N GLN A 522 30.42 49.46 65.18
CA GLN A 522 30.84 49.34 66.59
C GLN A 522 30.44 50.58 67.39
N ILE A 523 30.60 51.77 66.80
CA ILE A 523 30.20 53.04 67.42
C ILE A 523 28.67 53.13 67.50
N LEU A 524 27.95 52.75 66.44
CA LEU A 524 26.48 52.71 66.45
C LEU A 524 25.96 51.76 67.53
N ASN A 525 26.53 50.56 67.65
CA ASN A 525 26.17 49.60 68.69
C ASN A 525 26.44 50.15 70.10
N GLY A 526 27.55 50.85 70.31
CA GLY A 526 27.83 51.49 71.59
C GLY A 526 26.86 52.65 71.91
N LEU A 527 26.42 53.43 70.91
CA LEU A 527 25.38 54.45 71.08
C LEU A 527 24.01 53.82 71.38
N ASP A 528 23.69 52.71 70.72
CA ASP A 528 22.45 51.94 70.94
C ASP A 528 22.41 51.33 72.35
N GLU A 529 23.54 50.80 72.85
CA GLU A 529 23.64 50.26 74.22
C GLU A 529 23.38 51.35 75.26
N ILE A 530 23.87 52.58 75.03
CA ILE A 530 23.60 53.73 75.91
C ILE A 530 22.11 54.13 75.84
N GLU A 531 21.53 54.18 74.65
CA GLU A 531 20.12 54.52 74.44
C GLU A 531 19.17 53.48 75.07
N GLU A 532 19.48 52.19 74.95
CA GLU A 532 18.72 51.09 75.56
C GLU A 532 18.75 51.16 77.08
N GLN A 533 19.90 51.44 77.68
CA GLN A 533 20.02 51.59 79.14
C GLN A 533 19.17 52.75 79.67
N ILE A 534 19.11 53.88 78.96
CA ILE A 534 18.27 55.03 79.33
C ILE A 534 16.77 54.67 79.24
N ASN A 535 16.35 54.04 78.15
CA ASN A 535 14.94 53.67 77.93
C ASN A 535 14.45 52.66 78.96
N LYS A 536 15.26 51.64 79.28
CA LYS A 536 14.92 50.60 80.24
C LYS A 536 14.67 51.15 81.65
N GLN A 537 15.43 52.17 82.06
CA GLN A 537 15.23 52.83 83.34
C GLN A 537 13.91 53.63 83.38
N GLN A 538 13.55 54.32 82.30
CA GLN A 538 12.28 55.05 82.20
C GLN A 538 11.05 54.12 82.18
N GLU A 539 11.13 53.03 81.42
CA GLU A 539 10.06 52.03 81.35
C GLU A 539 9.78 51.38 82.71
N LEU A 540 10.82 51.06 83.48
CA LEU A 540 10.67 50.47 84.81
C LEU A 540 9.92 51.40 85.77
N VAL A 541 10.23 52.70 85.75
CA VAL A 541 9.55 53.72 86.58
C VAL A 541 8.08 53.85 86.18
N GLN A 542 7.79 53.93 84.87
CA GLN A 542 6.41 54.04 84.38
C GLN A 542 5.59 52.78 84.69
N LYS A 543 6.21 51.60 84.55
CA LYS A 543 5.55 50.30 84.79
C LYS A 543 5.17 50.10 86.26
N LYS A 544 6.05 50.48 87.20
CA LYS A 544 5.73 50.48 88.65
C LYS A 544 4.53 51.40 88.97
N SER A 545 4.47 52.58 88.37
CA SER A 545 3.37 53.55 88.57
C SER A 545 2.02 53.03 88.02
N ASN A 546 2.01 52.54 86.79
CA ASN A 546 0.79 52.07 86.13
C ASN A 546 0.16 50.85 86.85
N LEU A 547 0.98 49.87 87.24
CA LEU A 547 0.51 48.66 87.92
C LEU A 547 -0.10 48.98 89.30
N SER A 548 0.49 49.94 90.03
CA SER A 548 -0.03 50.38 91.34
C SER A 548 -1.42 51.02 91.22
N ASN A 549 -1.62 51.88 90.21
CA ASN A 549 -2.90 52.55 89.97
C ASN A 549 -4.00 51.56 89.54
N ALA A 550 -3.68 50.62 88.64
CA ALA A 550 -4.63 49.60 88.19
C ALA A 550 -5.14 48.72 89.34
N LEU A 551 -4.23 48.27 90.21
CA LEU A 551 -4.58 47.47 91.38
C LEU A 551 -5.51 48.21 92.36
N SER A 552 -5.39 49.53 92.47
CA SER A 552 -6.26 50.35 93.30
C SER A 552 -7.67 50.49 92.72
N GLN A 553 -7.77 50.65 91.39
CA GLN A 553 -9.05 50.77 90.69
C GLN A 553 -9.85 49.46 90.74
N ASP A 554 -9.21 48.33 90.43
CA ASP A 554 -9.88 47.01 90.41
C ASP A 554 -10.44 46.62 91.80
N LYS A 555 -9.79 47.06 92.89
CA LYS A 555 -10.30 46.89 94.26
C LYS A 555 -11.63 47.60 94.48
N GLN A 556 -11.82 48.77 93.88
CA GLN A 556 -13.03 49.57 94.01
C GLN A 556 -14.17 48.97 93.17
N ASP A 557 -13.87 48.56 91.95
CA ASP A 557 -14.85 47.97 91.03
C ASP A 557 -15.40 46.63 91.57
N LEU A 558 -14.55 45.80 92.20
CA LEU A 558 -14.99 44.56 92.84
C LEU A 558 -16.02 44.80 93.96
N LYS A 559 -15.88 45.91 94.69
CA LYS A 559 -16.80 46.27 95.77
C LYS A 559 -18.16 46.67 95.22
N GLU A 560 -18.19 47.42 94.12
CA GLU A 560 -19.43 47.85 93.46
C GLU A 560 -20.17 46.64 92.84
N LEU A 561 -19.44 45.75 92.19
CA LEU A 561 -20.00 44.57 91.53
C LEU A 561 -20.71 43.63 92.52
N ASN A 562 -20.12 43.43 93.70
CA ASN A 562 -20.72 42.62 94.77
C ASN A 562 -22.03 43.21 95.31
N LEU A 563 -22.19 44.54 95.28
CA LEU A 563 -23.44 45.19 95.68
C LEU A 563 -24.54 44.98 94.62
N LYS A 564 -24.18 45.07 93.32
CA LYS A 564 -25.11 44.80 92.21
C LYS A 564 -25.60 43.35 92.21
N LEU A 565 -24.70 42.38 92.44
CA LEU A 565 -25.06 40.96 92.49
C LEU A 565 -26.09 40.68 93.59
N LYS A 566 -25.93 41.27 94.79
CA LYS A 566 -26.91 41.14 95.87
C LYS A 566 -28.28 41.69 95.52
N ALA A 567 -28.35 42.79 94.76
CA ALA A 567 -29.61 43.39 94.35
C ALA A 567 -30.39 42.50 93.37
N VAL A 568 -29.71 41.87 92.40
CA VAL A 568 -30.34 40.98 91.41
C VAL A 568 -30.86 39.70 92.08
N LEU A 569 -30.11 39.11 93.02
CA LEU A 569 -30.55 37.94 93.77
C LEU A 569 -31.82 38.22 94.59
N ALA A 570 -31.90 39.39 95.22
CA ALA A 570 -33.08 39.81 95.98
C ALA A 570 -34.32 40.01 95.09
N GLN A 571 -34.17 40.54 93.87
CA GLN A 571 -35.28 40.71 92.92
C GLN A 571 -35.86 39.37 92.44
N ALA A 572 -35.02 38.35 92.32
CA ALA A 572 -35.41 37.01 91.91
C ALA A 572 -35.92 36.13 93.07
N ASN A 573 -36.00 36.68 94.29
CA ASN A 573 -36.45 36.00 95.51
C ASN A 573 -35.66 34.70 95.80
N VAL A 574 -34.36 34.71 95.48
CA VAL A 574 -33.41 33.61 95.73
C VAL A 574 -32.33 34.08 96.70
N GLU A 575 -31.93 33.19 97.61
CA GLU A 575 -30.98 33.54 98.67
C GLU A 575 -29.54 33.65 98.16
N ASP A 576 -29.19 32.83 97.17
CA ASP A 576 -27.88 32.80 96.54
C ASP A 576 -27.96 32.28 95.09
N MET A 577 -26.81 32.25 94.42
CA MET A 577 -26.72 31.70 93.06
C MET A 577 -27.03 30.20 92.99
N ALA A 578 -26.79 29.43 94.06
CA ALA A 578 -27.05 27.99 94.05
C ALA A 578 -28.56 27.69 94.04
N ALA A 579 -29.35 28.48 94.78
CA ALA A 579 -30.81 28.44 94.73
C ALA A 579 -31.35 28.87 93.36
N TYR A 580 -30.71 29.84 92.70
CA TYR A 580 -31.14 30.29 91.37
C TYR A 580 -30.82 29.26 90.27
N ASP A 581 -29.66 28.62 90.34
CA ASP A 581 -29.24 27.55 89.41
C ASP A 581 -30.21 26.35 89.46
N ALA A 582 -30.69 25.98 90.66
CA ALA A 582 -31.64 24.87 90.84
C ALA A 582 -33.00 25.13 90.14
N ALA A 583 -33.53 26.35 90.26
CA ALA A 583 -34.78 26.75 89.61
C ALA A 583 -34.65 26.79 88.07
N TYR A 584 -33.47 27.14 87.54
CA TYR A 584 -33.20 27.11 86.10
C TYR A 584 -33.17 25.69 85.52
N GLN A 585 -32.60 24.73 86.25
CA GLN A 585 -32.55 23.33 85.80
C GLN A 585 -33.94 22.70 85.65
N GLU A 586 -34.87 23.03 86.55
CA GLU A 586 -36.25 22.54 86.47
C GLU A 586 -37.02 23.13 85.27
N PHE A 587 -36.79 24.42 84.97
CA PHE A 587 -37.32 25.07 83.77
C PHE A 587 -36.81 24.42 82.46
N LEU A 588 -35.50 24.18 82.35
CA LEU A 588 -34.91 23.55 81.16
C LEU A 588 -35.45 22.13 80.91
N ALA A 589 -35.69 21.36 81.97
CA ALA A 589 -36.24 20.02 81.84
C ALA A 589 -37.65 20.04 81.21
N GLN A 590 -38.51 20.98 81.61
CA GLN A 590 -39.85 21.14 81.04
C GLN A 590 -39.84 21.74 79.62
N ALA A 591 -38.95 22.70 79.35
CA ALA A 591 -38.80 23.27 78.01
C ALA A 591 -38.37 22.20 76.98
N LYS A 592 -37.53 21.25 77.39
CA LYS A 592 -37.09 20.12 76.54
C LYS A 592 -38.25 19.17 76.19
N ILE A 593 -39.08 18.81 77.17
CA ILE A 593 -40.25 17.95 76.96
C ILE A 593 -41.25 18.63 76.01
N LYS A 594 -41.50 19.93 76.20
CA LYS A 594 -42.38 20.72 75.35
C LYS A 594 -41.88 20.86 73.92
N ALA A 595 -40.58 21.14 73.72
CA ALA A 595 -39.98 21.23 72.38
C ALA A 595 -40.03 19.88 71.63
N GLN A 596 -39.88 18.75 72.33
CA GLN A 596 -40.03 17.42 71.74
C GLN A 596 -41.47 17.14 71.32
N TYR A 597 -42.45 17.54 72.13
CA TYR A 597 -43.88 17.47 71.79
C TYR A 597 -44.19 18.33 70.54
N ASP A 598 -43.81 19.61 70.54
CA ASP A 598 -44.11 20.54 69.43
C ASP A 598 -43.48 20.07 68.10
N ALA A 599 -42.27 19.50 68.15
CA ALA A 599 -41.59 18.98 66.97
C ALA A 599 -42.28 17.72 66.41
N LEU A 600 -42.74 16.81 67.28
CA LEU A 600 -43.49 15.62 66.88
C LEU A 600 -44.88 15.97 66.36
N GLU A 601 -45.57 16.92 67.00
CA GLU A 601 -46.90 17.41 66.59
C GLU A 601 -46.86 18.06 65.21
N LYS A 602 -45.85 18.90 64.96
CA LYS A 602 -45.64 19.54 63.66
C LYS A 602 -45.28 18.54 62.56
N ASN A 603 -44.52 17.50 62.86
CA ASN A 603 -44.12 16.48 61.89
C ASN A 603 -45.26 15.53 61.52
N LEU A 604 -46.24 15.34 62.39
CA LEU A 604 -47.40 14.47 62.16
C LEU A 604 -48.64 15.23 61.67
N HIS A 605 -48.57 16.57 61.61
CA HIS A 605 -49.70 17.50 61.51
C HIS A 605 -50.75 17.13 60.45
N ASP A 606 -50.33 16.72 59.26
CA ASP A 606 -51.25 16.45 58.13
C ASP A 606 -51.87 15.04 58.18
N ASP A 607 -51.29 14.11 58.95
CA ASP A 607 -51.68 12.69 59.00
C ASP A 607 -52.35 12.29 60.32
N LEU A 608 -52.51 13.23 61.27
CA LEU A 608 -53.01 12.97 62.64
C LEU A 608 -54.37 12.28 62.69
N ASP A 609 -55.31 12.63 61.81
CA ASP A 609 -56.66 12.04 61.78
C ASP A 609 -56.67 10.61 61.21
N GLU A 610 -55.80 10.33 60.24
CA GLU A 610 -55.66 9.03 59.60
C GLU A 610 -54.89 8.05 60.51
N LEU A 611 -53.82 8.51 61.16
CA LEU A 611 -53.06 7.78 62.17
C LEU A 611 -53.92 7.43 63.41
N LYS A 612 -54.86 8.30 63.79
CA LYS A 612 -55.81 8.04 64.90
C LYS A 612 -56.81 6.92 64.59
N GLN A 613 -57.14 6.69 63.32
CA GLN A 613 -57.97 5.55 62.92
C GLN A 613 -57.17 4.25 62.87
N GLU A 614 -55.98 4.25 62.26
CA GLU A 614 -55.12 3.07 62.12
C GLU A 614 -54.51 2.63 63.48
N ALA A 615 -54.29 3.55 64.43
CA ALA A 615 -53.80 3.24 65.78
C ALA A 615 -54.76 2.38 66.63
N LYS A 616 -56.01 2.17 66.19
CA LYS A 616 -56.98 1.29 66.86
C LYS A 616 -56.73 -0.20 66.61
N GLU A 617 -56.05 -0.55 65.51
CA GLU A 617 -55.73 -1.93 65.12
C GLU A 617 -54.26 -2.13 64.71
N PRO A 618 -53.29 -1.87 65.60
CA PRO A 618 -51.86 -1.92 65.27
C PRO A 618 -51.37 -3.29 64.77
N GLY A 619 -52.09 -4.38 65.09
CA GLY A 619 -51.79 -5.74 64.59
C GLY A 619 -52.03 -5.95 63.09
N LYS A 620 -52.85 -5.11 62.46
CA LYS A 620 -53.22 -5.23 61.04
C LYS A 620 -52.06 -4.89 60.12
N VAL A 621 -51.34 -3.80 60.40
CA VAL A 621 -50.13 -3.38 59.66
C VAL A 621 -49.01 -4.41 59.81
N LEU A 622 -48.82 -4.96 61.02
CA LEU A 622 -47.82 -6.00 61.28
C LEU A 622 -48.10 -7.29 60.48
N THR A 623 -49.37 -7.70 60.41
CA THR A 623 -49.80 -8.89 59.66
C THR A 623 -49.63 -8.70 58.15
N GLN A 624 -49.91 -7.50 57.63
CA GLN A 624 -49.68 -7.16 56.22
C GLN A 624 -48.20 -7.16 55.86
N LEU A 625 -47.33 -6.63 56.73
CA LEU A 625 -45.87 -6.66 56.56
C LEU A 625 -45.32 -8.09 56.54
N GLN A 626 -45.82 -8.98 57.41
CA GLN A 626 -45.44 -10.40 57.43
C GLN A 626 -45.86 -11.14 56.15
N ASN A 627 -47.08 -10.89 55.66
CA ASN A 627 -47.57 -11.49 54.42
C ASN A 627 -46.78 -11.02 53.19
N LEU A 628 -46.47 -9.72 53.13
CA LEU A 628 -45.63 -9.17 52.05
C LEU A 628 -44.19 -9.68 52.13
N ALA A 629 -43.65 -9.92 53.33
CA ALA A 629 -42.32 -10.51 53.50
C ALA A 629 -42.27 -11.97 52.99
N ALA A 630 -43.33 -12.75 53.23
CA ALA A 630 -43.46 -14.09 52.68
C ALA A 630 -43.55 -14.06 51.14
N GLN A 631 -44.38 -13.18 50.57
CA GLN A 631 -44.49 -12.99 49.12
C GLN A 631 -43.17 -12.53 48.48
N ALA A 632 -42.44 -11.61 49.12
CA ALA A 632 -41.13 -11.16 48.67
C ALA A 632 -40.11 -12.31 48.66
N THR A 633 -40.17 -13.19 49.68
CA THR A 633 -39.30 -14.38 49.78
C THR A 633 -39.58 -15.36 48.64
N ASP A 634 -40.85 -15.66 48.37
CA ASP A 634 -41.23 -16.58 47.30
C ASP A 634 -40.93 -16.01 45.91
N THR A 635 -41.17 -14.70 45.70
CA THR A 635 -40.84 -14.02 44.44
C THR A 635 -39.32 -13.98 44.22
N THR A 636 -38.53 -13.81 45.29
CA THR A 636 -37.05 -13.88 45.22
C THR A 636 -36.58 -15.28 44.80
N LYS A 637 -37.16 -16.35 45.36
CA LYS A 637 -36.85 -17.73 44.92
C LYS A 637 -37.20 -17.97 43.45
N GLU A 638 -38.32 -17.42 42.98
CA GLU A 638 -38.69 -17.49 41.56
C GLU A 638 -37.67 -16.74 40.68
N ILE A 639 -37.24 -15.55 41.10
CA ILE A 639 -36.20 -14.77 40.43
C ILE A 639 -34.88 -15.57 40.35
N ASP A 640 -34.44 -16.18 41.45
CA ASP A 640 -33.20 -16.97 41.49
C ASP A 640 -33.27 -18.17 40.53
N ALA A 641 -34.40 -18.88 40.51
CA ALA A 641 -34.63 -20.00 39.59
C ALA A 641 -34.65 -19.56 38.12
N LEU A 642 -35.31 -18.42 37.83
CA LEU A 642 -35.34 -17.85 36.47
C LEU A 642 -33.96 -17.34 36.05
N GLN A 643 -33.18 -16.73 36.95
CA GLN A 643 -31.80 -16.30 36.69
C GLN A 643 -30.89 -17.49 36.38
N ALA A 644 -30.97 -18.58 37.16
CA ALA A 644 -30.22 -19.79 36.91
C ALA A 644 -30.55 -20.39 35.53
N GLN A 645 -31.84 -20.40 35.15
CA GLN A 645 -32.27 -20.91 33.85
C GLN A 645 -31.83 -20.00 32.69
N VAL A 646 -31.91 -18.67 32.86
CA VAL A 646 -31.41 -17.69 31.89
C VAL A 646 -29.90 -17.86 31.68
N ALA A 647 -29.12 -18.00 32.76
CA ALA A 647 -27.67 -18.22 32.68
C ALA A 647 -27.34 -19.54 31.96
N LYS A 648 -28.05 -20.63 32.27
CA LYS A 648 -27.90 -21.92 31.57
C LYS A 648 -28.17 -21.80 30.07
N LEU A 649 -29.28 -21.16 29.69
CA LEU A 649 -29.64 -20.95 28.28
C LEU A 649 -28.65 -20.02 27.56
N GLN A 650 -28.11 -19.00 28.25
CA GLN A 650 -27.06 -18.14 27.70
C GLN A 650 -25.78 -18.91 27.40
N VAL A 651 -25.31 -19.76 28.33
CA VAL A 651 -24.13 -20.61 28.10
C VAL A 651 -24.35 -21.58 26.94
N GLN A 652 -25.55 -22.18 26.85
CA GLN A 652 -25.90 -23.06 25.73
C GLN A 652 -25.90 -22.29 24.39
N LEU A 653 -26.46 -21.09 24.35
CA LEU A 653 -26.48 -20.22 23.17
C LEU A 653 -25.09 -19.71 22.80
N GLU A 654 -24.22 -19.40 23.76
CA GLU A 654 -22.86 -18.93 23.51
C GLU A 654 -21.99 -20.03 22.89
N ASN A 655 -22.12 -21.27 23.39
CA ASN A 655 -21.48 -22.44 22.77
C ASN A 655 -21.99 -22.75 21.35
N LEU A 656 -23.22 -22.34 21.01
CA LEU A 656 -23.79 -22.47 19.67
C LEU A 656 -23.50 -21.26 18.77
N ALA A 657 -23.32 -20.06 19.35
CA ALA A 657 -23.05 -18.82 18.63
C ALA A 657 -21.61 -18.76 18.08
N ASP A 658 -20.68 -19.53 18.65
CA ASP A 658 -19.37 -19.83 18.04
C ASP A 658 -19.47 -20.71 16.78
N SER A 659 -20.65 -21.26 16.45
CA SER A 659 -20.91 -21.94 15.18
C SER A 659 -21.26 -20.92 14.08
N THR A 660 -20.31 -20.07 13.69
CA THR A 660 -20.33 -19.36 12.38
C THR A 660 -20.39 -20.34 11.20
N ALA A 661 -20.20 -21.64 11.47
CA ALA A 661 -20.21 -22.73 10.52
C ALA A 661 -21.41 -22.74 9.57
N VAL A 662 -22.63 -22.34 9.99
CA VAL A 662 -23.78 -22.28 9.07
C VAL A 662 -23.63 -21.15 8.05
N PHE A 663 -23.20 -19.97 8.51
CA PHE A 663 -22.98 -18.82 7.65
C PHE A 663 -21.78 -19.05 6.72
N GLU A 664 -20.69 -19.58 7.27
CA GLU A 664 -19.48 -19.95 6.53
C GLU A 664 -19.79 -21.03 5.49
N ALA A 665 -20.48 -22.12 5.85
CA ALA A 665 -20.87 -23.18 4.91
C ALA A 665 -21.82 -22.66 3.82
N LYS A 666 -22.73 -21.73 4.14
CA LYS A 666 -23.61 -21.09 3.14
C LYS A 666 -22.80 -20.19 2.19
N GLN A 667 -21.83 -19.45 2.71
CA GLN A 667 -20.95 -18.60 1.91
C GLN A 667 -20.01 -19.44 1.03
N GLU A 668 -19.46 -20.53 1.57
CA GLU A 668 -18.60 -21.46 0.84
C GLU A 668 -19.37 -22.15 -0.28
N LEU A 669 -20.59 -22.65 -0.02
CA LEU A 669 -21.48 -23.18 -1.06
C LEU A 669 -21.77 -22.13 -2.15
N ALA A 670 -22.09 -20.90 -1.77
CA ALA A 670 -22.36 -19.82 -2.74
C ALA A 670 -21.13 -19.49 -3.59
N ASN A 671 -19.93 -19.49 -3.00
CA ASN A 671 -18.68 -19.28 -3.72
C ASN A 671 -18.41 -20.45 -4.69
N THR A 672 -18.57 -21.70 -4.24
CA THR A 672 -18.40 -22.89 -5.07
C THR A 672 -19.40 -22.92 -6.23
N GLU A 673 -20.67 -22.58 -5.97
CA GLU A 673 -21.71 -22.46 -7.01
C GLU A 673 -21.38 -21.36 -8.03
N THR A 674 -20.89 -20.21 -7.58
CA THR A 674 -20.47 -19.12 -8.46
C THR A 674 -19.30 -19.55 -9.35
N ASN A 675 -18.28 -20.18 -8.77
CA ASN A 675 -17.14 -20.71 -9.52
C ASN A 675 -17.59 -21.77 -10.52
N PHE A 676 -18.51 -22.66 -10.12
CA PHE A 676 -19.07 -23.67 -11.01
C PHE A 676 -19.78 -23.04 -12.21
N VAL A 677 -20.59 -22.00 -11.98
CA VAL A 677 -21.28 -21.28 -13.06
C VAL A 677 -20.26 -20.65 -14.01
N ASN A 678 -19.24 -19.95 -13.49
CA ASN A 678 -18.22 -19.29 -14.30
C ASN A 678 -17.42 -20.29 -15.14
N SER A 679 -16.86 -21.34 -14.53
CA SER A 679 -16.12 -22.38 -15.26
C SER A 679 -17.00 -23.15 -16.23
N SER A 680 -18.30 -23.32 -15.94
CA SER A 680 -19.26 -23.94 -16.87
C SER A 680 -19.56 -23.04 -18.07
N GLN A 681 -19.69 -21.73 -17.86
CA GLN A 681 -19.86 -20.77 -18.95
C GLN A 681 -18.63 -20.77 -19.86
N GLU A 682 -17.43 -20.73 -19.29
CA GLU A 682 -16.18 -20.79 -20.05
C GLU A 682 -16.05 -22.13 -20.81
N TYR A 683 -16.39 -23.24 -20.18
CA TYR A 683 -16.45 -24.55 -20.83
C TYR A 683 -17.40 -24.53 -22.03
N LEU A 684 -18.63 -24.03 -21.85
CA LEU A 684 -19.63 -23.97 -22.91
C LEU A 684 -19.20 -23.02 -24.04
N ALA A 685 -18.62 -21.87 -23.72
CA ALA A 685 -18.11 -20.93 -24.70
C ALA A 685 -17.02 -21.59 -25.56
N ASN A 686 -16.00 -22.17 -24.94
CA ASN A 686 -14.92 -22.87 -25.63
C ASN A 686 -15.46 -24.04 -26.49
N LEU A 687 -16.40 -24.82 -25.95
CA LEU A 687 -17.02 -25.93 -26.69
C LEU A 687 -17.82 -25.45 -27.90
N VAL A 688 -18.63 -24.41 -27.73
CA VAL A 688 -19.48 -23.86 -28.80
C VAL A 688 -18.61 -23.26 -29.90
N VAL A 689 -17.57 -22.49 -29.56
CA VAL A 689 -16.65 -21.91 -30.54
C VAL A 689 -15.96 -23.02 -31.35
N SER A 690 -15.43 -24.04 -30.68
CA SER A 690 -14.82 -25.19 -31.36
C SER A 690 -15.81 -25.88 -32.33
N ARG A 691 -17.05 -26.15 -31.88
CA ARG A 691 -18.08 -26.75 -32.74
C ARG A 691 -18.51 -25.85 -33.88
N TRP A 692 -18.59 -24.54 -33.65
CA TRP A 692 -18.99 -23.57 -34.66
C TRP A 692 -17.92 -23.45 -35.75
N ILE A 693 -16.64 -23.37 -35.39
CA ILE A 693 -15.53 -23.37 -36.36
C ILE A 693 -15.58 -24.67 -37.18
N SER A 694 -15.73 -25.83 -36.52
CA SER A 694 -15.82 -27.11 -37.21
C SER A 694 -16.99 -27.15 -38.21
N ARG A 695 -18.19 -26.75 -37.79
CA ARG A 695 -19.37 -26.73 -38.67
C ARG A 695 -19.23 -25.73 -39.81
N SER A 696 -18.59 -24.59 -39.56
CA SER A 696 -18.38 -23.55 -40.57
C SER A 696 -17.41 -24.03 -41.65
N LEU A 697 -16.34 -24.74 -41.26
CA LEU A 697 -15.43 -25.38 -42.21
C LEU A 697 -16.15 -26.47 -43.02
N ASP A 698 -16.96 -27.32 -42.38
CA ASP A 698 -17.74 -28.35 -43.08
C ASP A 698 -18.69 -27.73 -44.12
N LEU A 699 -19.41 -26.66 -43.75
CA LEU A 699 -20.31 -25.93 -44.65
C LEU A 699 -19.55 -25.22 -45.79
N ALA A 700 -18.42 -24.56 -45.49
CA ALA A 700 -17.59 -23.92 -46.50
C ALA A 700 -17.04 -24.92 -47.54
N SER A 701 -16.86 -26.18 -47.14
CA SER A 701 -16.53 -27.26 -48.07
C SER A 701 -17.71 -27.89 -48.81
N ASN A 702 -18.93 -27.35 -48.71
CA ASN A 702 -20.15 -27.96 -49.25
C ASN A 702 -20.40 -29.41 -48.75
N GLU A 703 -20.03 -29.68 -47.49
CA GLU A 703 -20.11 -31.00 -46.87
C GLU A 703 -19.34 -32.10 -47.66
N ARG A 704 -18.29 -31.71 -48.39
CA ARG A 704 -17.47 -32.63 -49.20
C ARG A 704 -16.66 -33.61 -48.36
N PHE A 705 -16.19 -33.21 -47.17
CA PHE A 705 -15.41 -34.12 -46.31
C PHE A 705 -16.22 -35.32 -45.80
N PRO A 706 -17.42 -35.16 -45.20
CA PRO A 706 -18.25 -36.30 -44.83
C PRO A 706 -18.60 -37.21 -46.02
N LYS A 707 -18.90 -36.62 -47.19
CA LYS A 707 -19.19 -37.36 -48.43
C LYS A 707 -17.97 -38.13 -48.93
N MET A 708 -16.78 -37.52 -48.91
CA MET A 708 -15.50 -38.16 -49.24
C MET A 708 -15.27 -39.35 -48.32
N LEU A 709 -15.42 -39.18 -47.00
CA LEU A 709 -15.20 -40.28 -46.07
C LEU A 709 -16.21 -41.41 -46.31
N SER A 710 -17.46 -41.10 -46.66
CA SER A 710 -18.47 -42.09 -47.04
C SER A 710 -18.07 -42.87 -48.30
N ALA A 711 -17.65 -42.17 -49.36
CA ALA A 711 -17.16 -42.79 -50.60
C ALA A 711 -15.90 -43.63 -50.34
N ALA A 712 -14.97 -43.15 -49.52
CA ALA A 712 -13.77 -43.89 -49.15
C ALA A 712 -14.10 -45.19 -48.40
N LYS A 713 -15.14 -45.20 -47.54
CA LYS A 713 -15.62 -46.43 -46.89
C LYS A 713 -16.15 -47.43 -47.92
N GLU A 714 -16.91 -46.97 -48.90
CA GLU A 714 -17.43 -47.80 -49.98
C GLU A 714 -16.30 -48.39 -50.82
N TYR A 715 -15.36 -47.56 -51.27
CA TYR A 715 -14.20 -47.97 -52.06
C TYR A 715 -13.29 -48.91 -51.29
N PHE A 716 -13.05 -48.66 -50.00
CA PHE A 716 -12.22 -49.53 -49.18
C PHE A 716 -12.90 -50.87 -48.89
N ALA A 717 -14.22 -50.87 -48.69
CA ALA A 717 -14.99 -52.10 -48.58
C ALA A 717 -14.91 -52.92 -49.88
N LEU A 718 -15.03 -52.28 -51.05
CA LEU A 718 -14.90 -52.94 -52.35
C LEU A 718 -13.50 -53.54 -52.55
N LEU A 719 -12.43 -52.74 -52.36
CA LEU A 719 -11.04 -53.17 -52.53
C LEU A 719 -10.63 -54.32 -51.60
N THR A 720 -11.28 -54.43 -50.44
CA THR A 720 -10.99 -55.46 -49.44
C THR A 720 -11.96 -56.64 -49.48
N GLY A 721 -12.86 -56.71 -50.47
CA GLY A 721 -13.88 -57.76 -50.58
C GLY A 721 -14.86 -57.80 -49.40
N GLY A 722 -15.14 -56.65 -48.80
CA GLY A 722 -16.02 -56.48 -47.64
C GLY A 722 -15.37 -56.85 -46.30
N ARG A 723 -14.04 -57.05 -46.25
CA ARG A 723 -13.33 -57.34 -44.99
C ARG A 723 -13.39 -56.17 -44.03
N TYR A 724 -13.22 -54.95 -44.54
CA TYR A 724 -13.33 -53.72 -43.77
C TYR A 724 -14.56 -52.94 -44.22
N VAL A 725 -15.33 -52.42 -43.28
CA VAL A 725 -16.66 -51.83 -43.53
C VAL A 725 -16.76 -50.38 -43.07
N ASP A 726 -15.77 -49.89 -42.33
CA ASP A 726 -15.78 -48.53 -41.81
C ASP A 726 -14.37 -47.95 -41.67
N ILE A 727 -14.28 -46.63 -41.78
CA ILE A 727 -13.08 -45.83 -41.63
C ILE A 727 -13.38 -44.75 -40.60
N ILE A 728 -12.57 -44.69 -39.55
CA ILE A 728 -12.66 -43.73 -38.47
C ILE A 728 -11.38 -42.90 -38.49
N LEU A 729 -11.56 -41.61 -38.75
CA LEU A 729 -10.50 -40.63 -38.90
C LEU A 729 -10.65 -39.58 -37.79
N ASP A 730 -10.02 -39.86 -36.65
CA ASP A 730 -9.87 -38.93 -35.51
C ASP A 730 -8.38 -38.53 -35.41
N LYS A 731 -7.77 -38.57 -34.20
CA LYS A 731 -6.33 -38.36 -34.00
C LYS A 731 -5.44 -39.36 -34.75
N LYS A 732 -5.99 -40.53 -35.09
CA LYS A 732 -5.30 -41.59 -35.83
C LYS A 732 -6.29 -42.22 -36.80
N LEU A 733 -5.79 -42.66 -37.94
CA LEU A 733 -6.56 -43.43 -38.91
C LEU A 733 -6.77 -44.86 -38.39
N THR A 734 -8.04 -45.23 -38.22
CA THR A 734 -8.50 -46.54 -37.77
C THR A 734 -9.53 -47.10 -38.73
N VAL A 735 -9.52 -48.42 -38.90
CA VAL A 735 -10.50 -49.11 -39.74
C VAL A 735 -11.27 -50.14 -38.91
N THR A 736 -12.55 -50.31 -39.20
CA THR A 736 -13.39 -51.33 -38.56
C THR A 736 -13.57 -52.50 -39.50
N ARG A 737 -13.17 -53.68 -39.03
CA ARG A 737 -13.40 -54.94 -39.73
C ARG A 737 -14.88 -55.35 -39.62
N LYS A 738 -15.38 -56.16 -40.56
CA LYS A 738 -16.79 -56.66 -40.58
C LYS A 738 -17.26 -57.29 -39.26
N ASP A 739 -16.36 -57.81 -38.43
CA ASP A 739 -16.66 -58.37 -37.11
C ASP A 739 -16.68 -57.33 -35.97
N GLY A 740 -16.66 -56.04 -36.29
CA GLY A 740 -16.69 -54.93 -35.32
C GLY A 740 -15.34 -54.58 -34.70
N LYS A 741 -14.26 -55.31 -35.00
CA LYS A 741 -12.93 -55.03 -34.43
C LYS A 741 -12.28 -53.82 -35.12
N LYS A 742 -11.88 -52.83 -34.32
CA LYS A 742 -11.10 -51.66 -34.75
C LYS A 742 -9.61 -51.98 -34.83
N ARG A 743 -8.92 -51.52 -35.87
CA ARG A 743 -7.46 -51.64 -36.04
C ARG A 743 -6.86 -50.32 -36.50
N GLU A 744 -5.78 -49.88 -35.87
CA GLU A 744 -4.97 -48.75 -36.37
C GLU A 744 -4.27 -49.16 -37.68
N VAL A 745 -4.11 -48.21 -38.60
CA VAL A 745 -3.52 -48.46 -39.94
C VAL A 745 -2.12 -49.05 -39.87
N LYS A 746 -1.31 -48.68 -38.87
CA LYS A 746 0.05 -49.23 -38.68
C LYS A 746 0.08 -50.76 -38.47
N TYR A 747 -1.05 -51.38 -38.12
CA TYR A 747 -1.18 -52.84 -37.95
C TYR A 747 -1.83 -53.53 -39.16
N LEU A 748 -2.10 -52.80 -40.24
CA LEU A 748 -2.56 -53.37 -41.49
C LEU A 748 -1.37 -53.92 -42.27
N SER A 749 -1.62 -54.95 -43.09
CA SER A 749 -0.61 -55.38 -44.06
C SER A 749 -0.37 -54.25 -45.06
N ARG A 750 0.86 -54.12 -45.57
CA ARG A 750 1.23 -53.11 -46.58
C ARG A 750 0.18 -52.94 -47.67
N GLY A 751 -0.21 -54.02 -48.37
CA GLY A 751 -1.22 -53.94 -49.43
C GLY A 751 -2.64 -53.54 -48.99
N THR A 752 -3.03 -53.78 -47.74
CA THR A 752 -4.34 -53.30 -47.22
C THR A 752 -4.27 -51.81 -46.90
N ALA A 753 -3.11 -51.35 -46.43
CA ALA A 753 -2.87 -49.94 -46.16
C ALA A 753 -2.77 -49.13 -47.47
N GLU A 754 -2.10 -49.67 -48.50
CA GLU A 754 -2.07 -49.11 -49.87
C GLU A 754 -3.50 -49.01 -50.45
N GLN A 755 -4.34 -50.03 -50.26
CA GLN A 755 -5.77 -49.99 -50.65
C GLN A 755 -6.58 -48.90 -49.94
N LEU A 756 -6.34 -48.70 -48.64
CA LEU A 756 -7.01 -47.64 -47.87
C LEU A 756 -6.65 -46.26 -48.41
N TYR A 757 -5.38 -46.02 -48.68
CA TYR A 757 -4.91 -44.76 -49.24
C TYR A 757 -5.47 -44.51 -50.63
N PHE A 758 -5.48 -45.54 -51.47
CA PHE A 758 -6.08 -45.50 -52.80
C PHE A 758 -7.57 -45.11 -52.73
N ALA A 759 -8.33 -45.76 -51.83
CA ALA A 759 -9.74 -45.45 -51.59
C ALA A 759 -9.96 -44.00 -51.13
N LEU A 760 -9.14 -43.49 -50.21
CA LEU A 760 -9.23 -42.11 -49.71
C LEU A 760 -8.97 -41.08 -50.81
N LYS A 761 -7.92 -41.29 -51.63
CA LYS A 761 -7.59 -40.38 -52.74
C LYS A 761 -8.64 -40.39 -53.84
N LEU A 762 -9.15 -41.56 -54.22
CA LEU A 762 -10.22 -41.65 -55.22
C LEU A 762 -11.50 -40.98 -54.74
N ALA A 763 -11.87 -41.21 -53.47
CA ALA A 763 -13.00 -40.53 -52.87
C ALA A 763 -12.80 -39.02 -52.84
N PHE A 764 -11.57 -38.54 -52.60
CA PHE A 764 -11.25 -37.12 -52.69
C PHE A 764 -11.49 -36.58 -54.10
N ILE A 765 -10.90 -37.20 -55.12
CA ILE A 765 -11.07 -36.80 -56.53
C ILE A 765 -12.55 -36.77 -56.92
N GLU A 766 -13.32 -37.78 -56.52
CA GLU A 766 -14.76 -37.85 -56.78
C GLU A 766 -15.51 -36.65 -56.19
N GLN A 767 -15.16 -36.21 -54.97
CA GLN A 767 -15.84 -35.09 -54.32
C GLN A 767 -15.44 -33.71 -54.87
N ILE A 768 -14.33 -33.62 -55.59
CA ILE A 768 -13.86 -32.36 -56.17
C ILE A 768 -14.10 -32.27 -57.68
N LYS A 769 -14.66 -33.32 -58.29
CA LYS A 769 -14.82 -33.44 -59.76
C LYS A 769 -15.63 -32.31 -60.40
N ASP A 770 -16.57 -31.71 -59.66
CA ASP A 770 -17.38 -30.58 -60.13
C ASP A 770 -16.58 -29.27 -60.23
N LYS A 771 -15.42 -29.22 -59.59
CA LYS A 771 -14.47 -28.08 -59.63
C LYS A 771 -13.25 -28.38 -60.49
N ILE A 772 -12.72 -29.60 -60.40
CA ILE A 772 -11.51 -30.04 -61.08
C ILE A 772 -11.74 -31.46 -61.58
N ASN A 773 -11.94 -31.62 -62.89
CA ASN A 773 -12.04 -32.93 -63.52
C ASN A 773 -10.84 -33.12 -64.46
N LEU A 774 -9.73 -33.62 -63.90
CA LEU A 774 -8.51 -33.98 -64.62
C LEU A 774 -8.33 -35.50 -64.68
N PRO A 775 -7.53 -36.00 -65.64
CA PRO A 775 -7.22 -37.41 -65.72
C PRO A 775 -6.43 -37.92 -64.51
N ILE A 776 -6.79 -39.11 -64.03
CA ILE A 776 -6.10 -39.83 -62.96
C ILE A 776 -4.97 -40.66 -63.57
N LEU A 777 -3.73 -40.44 -63.13
CA LEU A 777 -2.56 -41.18 -63.59
C LEU A 777 -2.17 -42.24 -62.56
N ILE A 778 -2.09 -43.50 -62.96
CA ILE A 778 -1.72 -44.62 -62.09
C ILE A 778 -0.42 -45.23 -62.62
N ASP A 779 0.70 -44.99 -61.94
CA ASP A 779 2.04 -45.45 -62.31
C ASP A 779 2.49 -46.62 -61.43
N ASP A 780 2.51 -47.83 -61.99
CA ASP A 780 2.95 -49.10 -61.38
C ASP A 780 2.46 -49.34 -59.93
N SER A 781 1.28 -48.81 -59.60
CA SER A 781 0.72 -48.79 -58.24
C SER A 781 0.18 -50.15 -57.77
N PHE A 782 0.00 -51.12 -58.67
CA PHE A 782 -0.66 -52.39 -58.37
C PHE A 782 0.30 -53.59 -58.22
N VAL A 783 1.60 -53.37 -58.04
CA VAL A 783 2.63 -54.44 -57.95
C VAL A 783 2.41 -55.40 -56.78
N ASN A 784 1.83 -54.95 -55.67
CA ASN A 784 1.66 -55.74 -54.46
C ASN A 784 0.29 -56.46 -54.35
N PHE A 785 -0.49 -56.52 -55.44
CA PHE A 785 -1.87 -57.01 -55.43
C PHE A 785 -1.96 -58.45 -55.97
N ASP A 786 -2.67 -59.32 -55.25
CA ASP A 786 -2.95 -60.70 -55.70
C ASP A 786 -4.08 -60.73 -56.75
N ASP A 787 -4.20 -61.83 -57.50
CA ASP A 787 -5.16 -61.97 -58.62
C ASP A 787 -6.62 -61.68 -58.22
N ARG A 788 -7.03 -61.99 -56.97
CA ARG A 788 -8.38 -61.66 -56.48
C ARG A 788 -8.57 -60.16 -56.27
N ARG A 789 -7.51 -59.47 -55.83
CA ARG A 789 -7.54 -58.02 -55.62
C ARG A 789 -7.51 -57.24 -56.93
N ILE A 790 -6.86 -57.74 -57.97
CA ILE A 790 -6.90 -57.11 -59.30
C ILE A 790 -8.35 -57.04 -59.81
N GLY A 791 -9.16 -58.08 -59.59
CA GLY A 791 -10.59 -58.06 -59.90
C GLY A 791 -11.39 -57.00 -59.14
N TYR A 792 -11.04 -56.69 -57.88
CA TYR A 792 -11.65 -55.59 -57.12
C TYR A 792 -11.20 -54.21 -57.61
N ILE A 793 -9.94 -54.10 -58.04
CA ILE A 793 -9.41 -52.87 -58.66
C ILE A 793 -10.13 -52.60 -59.98
N LYS A 794 -10.30 -53.60 -60.86
CA LYS A 794 -11.03 -53.43 -62.13
C LYS A 794 -12.41 -52.80 -61.90
N LYS A 795 -13.21 -53.39 -60.98
CA LYS A 795 -14.52 -52.86 -60.62
C LYS A 795 -14.50 -51.42 -60.10
N LEU A 796 -13.48 -51.08 -59.30
CA LEU A 796 -13.33 -49.72 -58.79
C LEU A 796 -12.93 -48.75 -59.91
N LEU A 797 -12.00 -49.14 -60.78
CA LEU A 797 -11.54 -48.32 -61.89
C LEU A 797 -12.65 -48.09 -62.91
N GLU A 798 -13.46 -49.09 -63.22
CA GLU A 798 -14.67 -48.95 -64.04
C GLU A 798 -15.60 -47.87 -63.44
N LYS A 799 -15.92 -47.97 -62.15
CA LYS A 799 -16.75 -46.98 -61.44
C LYS A 799 -16.16 -45.57 -61.46
N VAL A 800 -14.85 -45.44 -61.26
CA VAL A 800 -14.16 -44.13 -61.30
C VAL A 800 -14.13 -43.57 -62.72
N SER A 801 -13.95 -44.44 -63.72
CA SER A 801 -13.82 -44.06 -65.13
C SER A 801 -15.10 -43.48 -65.75
N GLU A 802 -16.26 -43.73 -65.14
CA GLU A 802 -17.52 -43.07 -65.48
C GLU A 802 -17.43 -41.54 -65.34
N ASN A 803 -16.56 -41.04 -64.45
CA ASN A 803 -16.51 -39.63 -64.07
C ASN A 803 -15.16 -38.95 -64.37
N ASN A 804 -14.06 -39.69 -64.25
CA ASN A 804 -12.70 -39.19 -64.48
C ASN A 804 -11.96 -40.13 -65.43
N GLN A 805 -11.29 -39.59 -66.44
CA GLN A 805 -10.44 -40.40 -67.30
C GLN A 805 -9.29 -41.03 -66.47
N VAL A 806 -9.00 -42.31 -66.69
CA VAL A 806 -7.94 -43.04 -65.99
C VAL A 806 -6.86 -43.47 -66.99
N LEU A 807 -5.60 -43.14 -66.68
CA LEU A 807 -4.44 -43.55 -67.45
C LEU A 807 -3.59 -44.48 -66.58
N ILE A 808 -3.48 -45.74 -66.98
CA ILE A 808 -2.77 -46.77 -66.21
C ILE A 808 -1.46 -47.06 -66.91
N PHE A 809 -0.35 -46.81 -66.24
CA PHE A 809 0.99 -47.14 -66.69
C PHE A 809 1.44 -48.39 -65.93
N THR A 810 1.63 -49.51 -66.63
CA THR A 810 1.94 -50.78 -65.97
C THR A 810 2.93 -51.65 -66.73
N ALA A 811 3.79 -52.36 -65.99
CA ALA A 811 4.58 -53.48 -66.50
C ALA A 811 3.90 -54.85 -66.39
N GLN A 812 2.69 -54.93 -65.80
CA GLN A 812 2.03 -56.20 -65.48
C GLN A 812 1.13 -56.70 -66.61
N GLU A 813 1.58 -57.74 -67.31
CA GLU A 813 0.80 -58.40 -68.36
C GLU A 813 -0.57 -58.89 -67.84
N LYS A 814 -0.58 -59.54 -66.67
CA LYS A 814 -1.83 -59.99 -66.02
C LYS A 814 -2.86 -58.89 -65.77
N LEU A 815 -2.41 -57.68 -65.43
CA LEU A 815 -3.32 -56.55 -65.20
C LEU A 815 -3.95 -56.11 -66.52
N VAL A 816 -3.16 -56.04 -67.59
CA VAL A 816 -3.64 -55.72 -68.94
C VAL A 816 -4.66 -56.77 -69.40
N ASP A 817 -4.33 -58.06 -69.24
CA ASP A 817 -5.21 -59.17 -69.63
C ASP A 817 -6.56 -59.11 -68.92
N GLN A 818 -6.56 -58.84 -67.60
CA GLN A 818 -7.79 -58.76 -66.82
C GLN A 818 -8.63 -57.52 -67.13
N LEU A 819 -8.00 -56.41 -67.52
CA LEU A 819 -8.71 -55.19 -67.90
C LEU A 819 -9.43 -55.34 -69.25
N GLU A 820 -8.99 -56.26 -70.12
CA GLU A 820 -9.57 -56.48 -71.46
C GLU A 820 -9.54 -55.22 -72.35
N ILE A 821 -8.58 -54.33 -72.11
CA ILE A 821 -8.36 -53.08 -72.86
C ILE A 821 -7.10 -53.21 -73.70
N SER A 822 -7.18 -52.87 -74.99
CA SER A 822 -6.00 -52.84 -75.87
C SER A 822 -4.99 -51.78 -75.40
N PRO A 823 -3.76 -52.17 -74.99
CA PRO A 823 -2.82 -51.21 -74.44
C PRO A 823 -2.05 -50.44 -75.51
N LEU A 824 -1.67 -49.21 -75.18
CA LEU A 824 -0.61 -48.46 -75.85
C LEU A 824 0.74 -49.03 -75.39
N THR A 825 1.40 -49.76 -76.29
CA THR A 825 2.65 -50.48 -75.94
C THR A 825 3.90 -49.63 -76.13
N PHE A 826 4.78 -49.59 -75.12
CA PHE A 826 6.13 -49.09 -75.27
C PHE A 826 7.05 -50.19 -75.81
N THR A 827 7.64 -49.97 -76.98
CA THR A 827 8.65 -50.85 -77.55
C THR A 827 10.03 -50.48 -76.98
N LYS A 828 10.76 -51.46 -76.42
CA LYS A 828 12.11 -51.26 -75.92
C LYS A 828 13.06 -51.01 -77.10
N GLY A 829 13.52 -49.76 -77.26
CA GLY A 829 14.56 -49.34 -78.21
C GLY A 829 14.24 -49.58 -79.69
N THR A 830 13.92 -48.51 -80.42
CA THR A 830 13.94 -48.52 -81.89
C THR A 830 14.70 -47.31 -82.41
N GLN A 831 15.91 -47.59 -82.91
CA GLN A 831 16.73 -46.95 -83.97
C GLN A 831 16.93 -45.44 -84.07
N ASP A 832 16.25 -44.59 -83.30
CA ASP A 832 16.51 -43.14 -83.23
C ASP A 832 16.58 -42.63 -81.77
N ALA A 833 17.21 -43.42 -80.87
CA ALA A 833 17.57 -42.99 -79.52
C ALA A 833 19.05 -42.63 -79.44
#